data_AF-A0A3A9GU80-F1
#
_entry.id   AF-A0A3A9GU80-F1
#
_cell.length_a   1.000
_cell.length_b   1.000
_cell.length_c   1.000
_cell.angle_alpha   90.00
_cell.angle_beta   90.00
_cell.angle_gamma   90.00
#
_symmetry.space_group_name_H-M   'P 1'
#
loop_
_entity.id
_entity.type
_entity.pdbx_description
1 polymer ?
#
loop_
_entity_poly.entity_id
_entity_poly.type
_entity_poly.pdbx_seq_one_letter_code
_entity_poly.pdbx_strand_id
1 'polypeptide(L)'
;MEIRTKNFLKKYLAAAVGVVFSIWISGVITCGTFDINQLVPQGEVHEYSRRNLTGSSATFLYDKQKKCFVLDSDVARKRFGKIKSSREMHYIFMEISHLQQESVEAVLEYRDENDDYRGCQSVELKNGENWVWVLAPEFRYFTLQVEGHKGLEISFDKMQVREGEPVSKKIFVLIAAISFLGYFVLINWTTKFYKKKTEKTFCRNSSSYSVFHEIYQNVKKKSETTHKMYSFHRKKVRVCICCILFLYMYLVNVLGWYSKTEYYKYHMLLACICLFLLGVFSIRETGGVTEREHDIKWSRIWVCFCVFLCISDFWASKFYKFSGWMFLIFFGFAFYCWKKNQAGEEILGEIFSALKILFWPGVLFCFFCRQKKGAILYNGIYRDSKEFAVYALVMFFIFVSDYVFILEGNKQKKSQIRLCELGAAVSAYFLLASGSLACILAGGCFGCYVFWRRRKLWQRNTVIFRSLCFCVVFTALFHLGLRNLPQRIGTNVTFYSETLESWKSQGELDELKQIDPENYKSVKRKQDSELGGIWRAYLRNAGALGSKKKTLYIHGGNRNPQNHVVSILFRYGVFAGIFYTGLLILAAGRAFVIFRGKKCSKTELAYVGCSLAFVFVGMATELEKPFLLPVWVIFYLGLGAEGVVLRDQF
;
A
#
# COMPACT_ATOMS: atom_id res chain seq x y z
N MET A 1 -9.42 28.08 -10.26
CA MET A 1 -9.35 26.65 -9.82
C MET A 1 -9.60 26.48 -8.32
N GLU A 2 -9.14 27.41 -7.48
CA GLU A 2 -9.26 27.37 -5.99
C GLU A 2 -10.67 27.23 -5.41
N ILE A 3 -11.69 27.85 -6.03
CA ILE A 3 -13.10 27.76 -5.61
C ILE A 3 -13.69 26.38 -5.96
N ARG A 4 -13.29 25.82 -7.12
CA ARG A 4 -13.74 24.51 -7.61
C ARG A 4 -13.22 23.37 -6.72
N THR A 5 -11.96 23.45 -6.26
CA THR A 5 -11.36 22.47 -5.35
C THR A 5 -11.97 22.51 -3.95
N LYS A 6 -12.27 23.70 -3.41
CA LYS A 6 -12.92 23.85 -2.08
C LYS A 6 -14.32 23.22 -2.08
N ASN A 7 -15.10 23.48 -3.12
CA ASN A 7 -16.44 22.91 -3.27
C ASN A 7 -16.39 21.39 -3.52
N PHE A 8 -15.42 20.91 -4.30
CA PHE A 8 -15.21 19.48 -4.50
C PHE A 8 -14.89 18.76 -3.19
N LEU A 9 -13.96 19.31 -2.40
CA LEU A 9 -13.51 18.65 -1.17
C LEU A 9 -14.59 18.56 -0.10
N LYS A 10 -15.37 19.63 0.06
CA LYS A 10 -16.53 19.63 0.95
C LYS A 10 -17.57 18.60 0.51
N LYS A 11 -17.86 18.52 -0.79
CA LYS A 11 -18.79 17.52 -1.36
C LYS A 11 -18.26 16.10 -1.17
N TYR A 12 -16.97 15.88 -1.41
CA TYR A 12 -16.32 14.60 -1.22
C TYR A 12 -16.40 14.14 0.25
N LEU A 13 -16.00 14.98 1.20
CA LEU A 13 -16.06 14.64 2.62
C LEU A 13 -17.50 14.37 3.07
N ALA A 14 -18.46 15.21 2.65
CA ALA A 14 -19.87 15.00 2.96
C ALA A 14 -20.38 13.66 2.39
N ALA A 15 -20.04 13.34 1.14
CA ALA A 15 -20.43 12.08 0.50
C ALA A 15 -19.75 10.88 1.16
N ALA A 16 -18.44 10.94 1.45
CA ALA A 16 -17.69 9.85 2.06
C ALA A 16 -18.19 9.54 3.48
N VAL A 17 -18.43 10.57 4.30
CA VAL A 17 -19.05 10.41 5.63
C VAL A 17 -20.45 9.83 5.49
N GLY A 18 -21.23 10.30 4.51
CA GLY A 18 -22.56 9.76 4.21
C GLY A 18 -22.52 8.28 3.89
N VAL A 19 -21.63 7.85 2.98
CA VAL A 19 -21.46 6.43 2.61
C VAL A 19 -21.15 5.57 3.83
N VAL A 20 -20.21 6.01 4.68
CA VAL A 20 -19.82 5.27 5.88
C VAL A 20 -20.95 5.20 6.88
N PHE A 21 -21.65 6.30 7.11
CA PHE A 21 -22.83 6.35 7.99
C PHE A 21 -23.94 5.41 7.49
N SER A 22 -24.21 5.40 6.18
CA SER A 22 -25.19 4.53 5.55
C SER A 22 -24.83 3.04 5.64
N ILE A 23 -23.56 2.70 5.44
CA ILE A 23 -23.06 1.34 5.62
C ILE A 23 -23.22 0.91 7.08
N TRP A 24 -22.92 1.79 8.03
CA TRP A 24 -23.01 1.48 9.45
C TRP A 24 -24.45 1.28 9.90
N ILE A 25 -25.37 2.19 9.53
CA ILE A 25 -26.81 2.01 9.81
C ILE A 25 -27.33 0.72 9.19
N SER A 26 -26.98 0.46 7.93
CA SER A 26 -27.40 -0.78 7.27
C SER A 26 -26.86 -2.01 8.00
N GLY A 27 -25.61 -1.98 8.45
CA GLY A 27 -25.02 -3.01 9.30
C GLY A 27 -25.80 -3.23 10.60
N VAL A 28 -26.14 -2.15 11.31
CA VAL A 28 -26.89 -2.21 12.57
C VAL A 28 -28.28 -2.79 12.38
N ILE A 29 -29.01 -2.33 11.36
CA ILE A 29 -30.39 -2.79 11.10
C ILE A 29 -30.39 -4.25 10.64
N THR A 30 -29.45 -4.64 9.79
CA THR A 30 -29.41 -6.01 9.23
C THR A 30 -28.82 -7.04 10.17
N CYS A 31 -27.89 -6.66 11.06
CA CYS A 31 -27.25 -7.58 12.00
C CYS A 31 -27.85 -7.50 13.41
N GLY A 32 -28.82 -6.60 13.65
CA GLY A 32 -29.48 -6.41 14.94
C GLY A 32 -28.58 -5.92 16.09
N THR A 33 -27.33 -5.56 15.80
CA THR A 33 -26.32 -5.22 16.80
C THR A 33 -25.52 -3.98 16.41
N PHE A 34 -25.10 -3.21 17.41
CA PHE A 34 -24.24 -2.04 17.23
C PHE A 34 -22.83 -2.36 17.72
N ASP A 35 -21.85 -2.32 16.82
CA ASP A 35 -20.43 -2.43 17.16
C ASP A 35 -19.62 -1.29 16.51
N ILE A 36 -18.79 -0.64 17.30
CA ILE A 36 -17.83 0.39 16.83
C ILE A 36 -16.59 -0.27 16.20
N ASN A 37 -16.30 -1.52 16.57
CA ASN A 37 -15.13 -2.29 16.12
C ASN A 37 -15.35 -2.95 14.76
N GLN A 38 -16.59 -3.06 14.29
CA GLN A 38 -16.95 -3.60 12.97
C GLN A 38 -18.08 -2.76 12.38
N LEU A 39 -17.86 -2.19 11.19
CA LEU A 39 -18.92 -1.45 10.48
C LEU A 39 -20.14 -2.31 10.15
N VAL A 40 -19.92 -3.61 9.94
CA VAL A 40 -20.97 -4.60 9.66
C VAL A 40 -20.75 -5.77 10.62
N PRO A 41 -21.45 -5.81 11.76
CA PRO A 41 -21.19 -6.78 12.83
C PRO A 41 -21.79 -8.16 12.50
N GLN A 42 -21.17 -8.85 11.54
CA GLN A 42 -21.54 -10.22 11.12
C GLN A 42 -20.84 -11.32 11.93
N GLY A 43 -20.08 -10.95 12.97
CA GLY A 43 -19.24 -11.86 13.72
C GLY A 43 -18.04 -12.39 12.92
N GLU A 44 -17.43 -13.47 13.40
CA GLU A 44 -16.33 -14.10 12.69
C GLU A 44 -16.79 -14.91 11.48
N VAL A 45 -16.00 -14.82 10.39
CA VAL A 45 -16.25 -15.56 9.16
C VAL A 45 -14.95 -16.16 8.67
N HIS A 46 -14.93 -17.49 8.58
CA HIS A 46 -13.84 -18.27 8.01
C HIS A 46 -14.13 -18.56 6.54
N GLU A 47 -13.23 -18.16 5.64
CA GLU A 47 -13.37 -18.40 4.19
C GLU A 47 -12.36 -19.46 3.74
N TYR A 48 -12.85 -20.51 3.09
CA TYR A 48 -12.00 -21.56 2.52
C TYR A 48 -11.35 -21.09 1.22
N SER A 49 -10.04 -21.32 1.11
CA SER A 49 -9.29 -20.97 -0.10
C SER A 49 -9.66 -21.89 -1.26
N ARG A 50 -9.46 -21.44 -2.51
CA ARG A 50 -9.64 -22.29 -3.69
C ARG A 50 -8.85 -23.59 -3.63
N ARG A 51 -7.66 -23.60 -3.02
CA ARG A 51 -6.90 -24.84 -2.81
C ARG A 51 -7.64 -25.85 -1.93
N ASN A 52 -8.38 -25.38 -0.92
CA ASN A 52 -9.20 -26.25 -0.08
C ASN A 52 -10.43 -26.74 -0.85
N LEU A 53 -10.97 -25.91 -1.74
CA LEU A 53 -12.11 -26.22 -2.58
C LEU A 53 -11.77 -27.05 -3.82
N THR A 54 -10.51 -27.16 -4.23
CA THR A 54 -10.10 -27.94 -5.43
C THR A 54 -9.08 -29.03 -5.13
N GLY A 55 -8.68 -29.21 -3.86
CA GLY A 55 -7.76 -30.28 -3.46
C GLY A 55 -8.50 -31.61 -3.38
N SER A 56 -8.03 -32.63 -4.12
CA SER A 56 -8.60 -33.98 -4.06
C SER A 56 -8.45 -34.62 -2.67
N SER A 57 -9.42 -35.44 -2.27
CA SER A 57 -9.29 -36.41 -1.17
C SER A 57 -9.23 -37.83 -1.75
N ALA A 58 -9.20 -38.85 -0.89
CA ALA A 58 -9.22 -40.25 -1.33
C ALA A 58 -10.46 -40.61 -2.16
N THR A 59 -11.59 -39.94 -1.94
CA THR A 59 -12.88 -40.28 -2.59
C THR A 59 -13.55 -39.10 -3.29
N PHE A 60 -13.05 -37.87 -3.12
CA PHE A 60 -13.40 -36.71 -3.96
C PHE A 60 -12.22 -36.38 -4.87
N LEU A 61 -12.29 -36.75 -6.16
CA LEU A 61 -11.22 -36.52 -7.12
C LEU A 61 -11.50 -35.27 -7.96
N TYR A 62 -10.64 -34.25 -7.88
CA TYR A 62 -10.84 -33.02 -8.64
C TYR A 62 -10.32 -33.14 -10.08
N ASP A 63 -11.22 -33.05 -11.05
CA ASP A 63 -10.89 -32.96 -12.48
C ASP A 63 -10.54 -31.51 -12.85
N LYS A 64 -9.30 -31.30 -13.29
CA LYS A 64 -8.80 -29.97 -13.67
C LYS A 64 -9.37 -29.46 -15.01
N GLN A 65 -9.74 -30.35 -15.92
CA GLN A 65 -10.31 -29.98 -17.23
C GLN A 65 -11.78 -29.58 -17.05
N LYS A 66 -12.56 -30.41 -16.36
CA LYS A 66 -13.97 -30.14 -16.07
C LYS A 66 -14.20 -29.12 -14.96
N LYS A 67 -13.20 -28.89 -14.10
CA LYS A 67 -13.27 -28.01 -12.91
C LYS A 67 -14.38 -28.42 -11.93
N CYS A 68 -14.55 -29.72 -11.72
CA CYS A 68 -15.48 -30.32 -10.76
C CYS A 68 -14.80 -31.48 -10.01
N PHE A 69 -15.39 -31.90 -8.90
CA PHE A 69 -15.08 -33.19 -8.29
C PHE A 69 -15.92 -34.28 -8.92
N VAL A 70 -15.30 -35.45 -9.11
CA VAL A 70 -15.97 -36.71 -9.40
C VAL A 70 -15.86 -37.58 -8.14
N LEU A 71 -16.99 -38.10 -7.67
CA LEU A 71 -17.02 -39.00 -6.51
C LEU A 71 -16.55 -40.40 -6.91
N ASP A 72 -15.52 -40.93 -6.26
CA ASP A 72 -14.91 -42.22 -6.65
C ASP A 72 -15.36 -43.42 -5.79
N SER A 73 -16.19 -43.16 -4.77
CA SER A 73 -16.69 -44.18 -3.85
C SER A 73 -18.19 -44.00 -3.61
N ASP A 74 -18.87 -45.11 -3.31
CA ASP A 74 -20.27 -45.10 -2.85
C ASP A 74 -20.42 -44.37 -1.51
N VAL A 75 -19.33 -44.24 -0.72
CA VAL A 75 -19.29 -43.35 0.45
C VAL A 75 -18.16 -42.36 0.24
N ALA A 76 -18.46 -41.28 -0.48
CA ALA A 76 -17.49 -40.24 -0.75
C ALA A 76 -17.37 -39.29 0.45
N ARG A 77 -16.14 -38.95 0.85
CA ARG A 77 -15.83 -38.12 2.01
C ARG A 77 -14.79 -37.04 1.68
N LYS A 78 -15.08 -35.83 2.12
CA LYS A 78 -14.16 -34.69 2.02
C LYS A 78 -14.10 -33.93 3.33
N ARG A 79 -12.95 -33.98 4.00
CA ARG A 79 -12.65 -33.18 5.18
C ARG A 79 -12.15 -31.80 4.76
N PHE A 80 -12.72 -30.75 5.34
CA PHE A 80 -12.25 -29.38 5.13
C PHE A 80 -11.25 -28.97 6.21
N GLY A 81 -10.37 -28.02 5.86
CA GLY A 81 -9.28 -27.58 6.73
C GLY A 81 -9.74 -26.97 8.06
N LYS A 82 -8.84 -27.00 9.07
CA LYS A 82 -9.08 -26.50 10.44
C LYS A 82 -9.54 -25.04 10.46
N ILE A 83 -10.61 -24.78 11.22
CA ILE A 83 -11.07 -23.44 11.57
C ILE A 83 -10.24 -22.92 12.76
N LYS A 84 -9.54 -21.80 12.59
CA LYS A 84 -8.74 -21.15 13.65
C LYS A 84 -9.49 -19.99 14.34
N SER A 85 -10.79 -20.13 14.52
CA SER A 85 -11.55 -19.26 15.40
C SER A 85 -11.54 -19.86 16.80
N SER A 86 -11.65 -19.03 17.85
CA SER A 86 -11.96 -19.50 19.20
C SER A 86 -13.47 -19.47 19.47
N ARG A 87 -14.26 -18.89 18.57
CA ARG A 87 -15.71 -18.70 18.74
C ARG A 87 -16.50 -19.90 18.22
N GLU A 88 -17.76 -19.94 18.66
CA GLU A 88 -18.81 -20.80 18.13
C GLU A 88 -19.20 -20.38 16.70
N MET A 89 -19.44 -21.37 15.85
CA MET A 89 -19.74 -21.18 14.44
C MET A 89 -21.12 -21.77 14.15
N HIS A 90 -22.09 -20.92 13.86
CA HIS A 90 -23.50 -21.34 13.75
C HIS A 90 -23.94 -21.65 12.32
N TYR A 91 -23.18 -21.24 11.29
CA TYR A 91 -23.58 -21.39 9.89
C TYR A 91 -22.46 -21.88 8.98
N ILE A 92 -22.81 -22.77 8.05
CA ILE A 92 -21.97 -23.14 6.91
C ILE A 92 -22.67 -22.69 5.62
N PHE A 93 -21.93 -22.01 4.77
CA PHE A 93 -22.34 -21.56 3.44
C PHE A 93 -21.56 -22.32 2.37
N MET A 94 -22.27 -22.86 1.38
CA MET A 94 -21.70 -23.55 0.22
C MET A 94 -22.35 -23.03 -1.06
N GLU A 95 -21.55 -22.47 -1.96
CA GLU A 95 -21.96 -22.09 -3.31
C GLU A 95 -21.54 -23.19 -4.27
N ILE A 96 -22.53 -23.92 -4.80
CA ILE A 96 -22.34 -25.04 -5.71
C ILE A 96 -22.66 -24.56 -7.12
N SER A 97 -21.66 -24.51 -7.99
CA SER A 97 -21.80 -24.02 -9.37
C SER A 97 -22.23 -25.09 -10.35
N HIS A 98 -21.91 -26.34 -10.03
CA HIS A 98 -22.33 -27.49 -10.80
C HIS A 98 -22.61 -28.66 -9.87
N LEU A 99 -23.82 -29.16 -9.94
CA LEU A 99 -24.28 -30.43 -9.44
C LEU A 99 -25.01 -31.08 -10.60
N GLN A 100 -24.60 -32.29 -10.96
CA GLN A 100 -25.18 -33.01 -12.10
C GLN A 100 -26.68 -33.31 -11.90
N GLN A 101 -27.13 -33.40 -10.65
CA GLN A 101 -28.52 -33.66 -10.24
C GLN A 101 -29.18 -32.40 -9.68
N GLU A 102 -30.51 -32.40 -9.54
CA GLU A 102 -31.26 -31.26 -8.96
C GLU A 102 -30.90 -31.04 -7.48
N SER A 103 -30.81 -32.13 -6.72
CA SER A 103 -30.33 -32.12 -5.35
C SER A 103 -29.62 -33.42 -4.99
N VAL A 104 -28.81 -33.39 -3.92
CA VAL A 104 -28.17 -34.55 -3.33
C VAL A 104 -28.25 -34.48 -1.81
N GLU A 105 -28.60 -35.59 -1.17
CA GLU A 105 -28.50 -35.72 0.28
C GLU A 105 -27.03 -35.96 0.68
N ALA A 106 -26.57 -35.18 1.66
CA ALA A 106 -25.23 -35.28 2.19
C ALA A 106 -25.26 -35.21 3.72
N VAL A 107 -24.25 -35.80 4.35
CA VAL A 107 -24.06 -35.75 5.79
C VAL A 107 -22.87 -34.86 6.12
N LEU A 108 -23.09 -33.90 7.02
CA LEU A 108 -22.02 -33.11 7.61
C LEU A 108 -21.67 -33.71 8.97
N GLU A 109 -20.42 -34.16 9.12
CA GLU A 109 -19.86 -34.64 10.38
C GLU A 109 -18.97 -33.55 11.01
N TYR A 110 -19.17 -33.25 12.29
CA TYR A 110 -18.45 -32.21 13.03
C TYR A 110 -17.46 -32.80 14.02
N ARG A 111 -16.26 -32.20 14.09
CA ARG A 111 -15.21 -32.56 15.04
C ARG A 111 -14.54 -31.35 15.66
N ASP A 112 -14.01 -31.51 16.87
CA ASP A 112 -13.36 -30.42 17.61
C ASP A 112 -11.85 -30.28 17.34
N GLU A 113 -11.13 -29.53 18.17
CA GLU A 113 -9.70 -29.29 18.03
C GLU A 113 -8.83 -30.55 18.18
N ASN A 114 -9.27 -31.52 18.99
CA ASN A 114 -8.59 -32.78 19.28
C ASN A 114 -9.00 -33.90 18.30
N ASP A 115 -9.86 -33.57 17.33
CA ASP A 115 -10.46 -34.51 16.37
C ASP A 115 -11.54 -35.42 16.97
N ASP A 116 -12.07 -35.06 18.14
CA ASP A 116 -13.17 -35.76 18.79
C ASP A 116 -14.50 -35.44 18.10
N TYR A 117 -15.35 -36.45 17.98
CA TYR A 117 -16.66 -36.35 17.34
C TYR A 117 -17.60 -35.45 18.16
N ARG A 118 -18.27 -34.51 17.48
CA ARG A 118 -19.22 -33.55 18.10
C ARG A 118 -20.66 -33.69 17.61
N GLY A 119 -20.88 -34.38 16.50
CA GLY A 119 -22.21 -34.62 15.96
C GLY A 119 -22.22 -34.75 14.44
N CYS A 120 -23.36 -35.09 13.87
CA CYS A 120 -23.59 -35.03 12.43
C CYS A 120 -25.01 -34.56 12.13
N GLN A 121 -25.23 -34.09 10.90
CA GLN A 121 -26.55 -33.73 10.40
C GLN A 121 -26.69 -34.04 8.91
N SER A 122 -27.87 -34.48 8.49
CA SER A 122 -28.20 -34.60 7.07
C SER A 122 -28.56 -33.23 6.50
N VAL A 123 -28.11 -32.95 5.30
CA VAL A 123 -28.35 -31.71 4.56
C VAL A 123 -28.64 -32.02 3.10
N GLU A 124 -29.59 -31.30 2.51
CA GLU A 124 -29.85 -31.35 1.08
C GLU A 124 -29.03 -30.28 0.37
N LEU A 125 -28.21 -30.68 -0.60
CA LEU A 125 -27.40 -29.77 -1.42
C LEU A 125 -28.02 -29.59 -2.80
N LYS A 126 -28.09 -28.35 -3.28
CA LYS A 126 -28.63 -27.97 -4.59
C LYS A 126 -27.65 -27.10 -5.36
N ASN A 127 -27.85 -26.96 -6.67
CA ASN A 127 -27.17 -25.93 -7.44
C ASN A 127 -27.50 -24.53 -6.88
N GLY A 128 -26.49 -23.68 -6.70
CA GLY A 128 -26.61 -22.33 -6.15
C GLY A 128 -26.17 -22.19 -4.68
N GLU A 129 -26.84 -21.31 -3.95
CA GLU A 129 -26.51 -20.96 -2.56
C GLU A 129 -27.14 -21.96 -1.57
N ASN A 130 -26.32 -22.68 -0.81
CA ASN A 130 -26.75 -23.60 0.23
C ASN A 130 -26.34 -23.05 1.60
N TRP A 131 -27.33 -22.86 2.48
CA TRP A 131 -27.15 -22.34 3.83
C TRP A 131 -27.52 -23.42 4.84
N VAL A 132 -26.59 -23.74 5.73
CA VAL A 132 -26.76 -24.80 6.72
C VAL A 132 -26.59 -24.22 8.11
N TRP A 133 -27.62 -24.36 8.94
CA TRP A 133 -27.52 -24.13 10.38
C TRP A 133 -26.79 -25.30 11.04
N VAL A 134 -25.76 -25.01 11.83
CA VAL A 134 -24.91 -26.01 12.47
C VAL A 134 -25.49 -26.41 13.82
N LEU A 135 -25.76 -27.70 14.01
CA LEU A 135 -26.26 -28.24 15.28
C LEU A 135 -25.20 -28.32 16.39
N ALA A 136 -23.92 -28.46 16.03
CA ALA A 136 -22.80 -28.53 16.97
C ALA A 136 -21.83 -27.35 16.74
N PRO A 137 -22.09 -26.15 17.30
CA PRO A 137 -21.39 -24.92 16.92
C PRO A 137 -19.93 -24.84 17.41
N GLU A 138 -19.53 -25.67 18.37
CA GLU A 138 -18.16 -25.77 18.91
C GLU A 138 -17.22 -26.66 18.06
N PHE A 139 -17.36 -26.65 16.74
CA PHE A 139 -16.53 -27.48 15.87
C PHE A 139 -15.29 -26.73 15.33
N ARG A 140 -14.25 -27.49 14.98
CA ARG A 140 -13.03 -27.01 14.32
C ARG A 140 -12.78 -27.65 12.97
N TYR A 141 -13.40 -28.81 12.72
CA TYR A 141 -13.40 -29.50 11.44
C TYR A 141 -14.79 -29.97 11.10
N PHE A 142 -15.06 -30.05 9.81
CA PHE A 142 -16.20 -30.78 9.33
C PHE A 142 -15.84 -31.59 8.09
N THR A 143 -16.55 -32.70 7.93
CA THR A 143 -16.45 -33.61 6.79
C THR A 143 -17.78 -33.63 6.07
N LEU A 144 -17.75 -33.43 4.76
CA LEU A 144 -18.88 -33.66 3.89
C LEU A 144 -18.84 -35.12 3.41
N GLN A 145 -19.92 -35.85 3.62
CA GLN A 145 -20.11 -37.23 3.19
C GLN A 145 -21.31 -37.31 2.24
N VAL A 146 -21.15 -38.01 1.12
CA VAL A 146 -22.22 -38.27 0.14
C VAL A 146 -22.27 -39.78 -0.09
N GLU A 147 -23.45 -40.37 0.04
CA GLU A 147 -23.66 -41.81 -0.02
C GLU A 147 -24.45 -42.23 -1.27
N GLY A 148 -24.11 -43.39 -1.84
CA GLY A 148 -24.81 -44.02 -2.95
C GLY A 148 -24.70 -43.30 -4.30
N HIS A 149 -23.78 -42.33 -4.45
CA HIS A 149 -23.68 -41.48 -5.66
C HIS A 149 -22.27 -41.50 -6.27
N LYS A 150 -21.67 -42.69 -6.41
CA LYS A 150 -20.40 -42.85 -7.12
C LYS A 150 -20.53 -42.34 -8.56
N GLY A 151 -19.54 -41.56 -9.01
CA GLY A 151 -19.49 -40.92 -10.32
C GLY A 151 -20.15 -39.54 -10.39
N LEU A 152 -20.84 -39.08 -9.35
CA LEU A 152 -21.50 -37.77 -9.33
C LEU A 152 -20.48 -36.64 -9.50
N GLU A 153 -20.83 -35.67 -10.35
CA GLU A 153 -20.06 -34.45 -10.53
C GLU A 153 -20.58 -33.31 -9.64
N ILE A 154 -19.69 -32.74 -8.82
CA ILE A 154 -20.00 -31.60 -7.92
C ILE A 154 -18.87 -30.56 -7.93
N SER A 155 -19.20 -29.27 -8.04
CA SER A 155 -18.23 -28.18 -8.02
C SER A 155 -18.57 -27.12 -6.98
N PHE A 156 -17.58 -26.76 -6.15
CA PHE A 156 -17.71 -25.74 -5.12
C PHE A 156 -16.97 -24.47 -5.55
N ASP A 157 -17.72 -23.38 -5.72
CA ASP A 157 -17.15 -22.08 -6.06
C ASP A 157 -16.71 -21.33 -4.81
N LYS A 158 -17.47 -21.47 -3.72
CA LYS A 158 -17.23 -20.72 -2.49
C LYS A 158 -17.75 -21.47 -1.27
N MET A 159 -16.98 -21.43 -0.19
CA MET A 159 -17.41 -22.00 1.08
C MET A 159 -16.98 -21.12 2.24
N GLN A 160 -17.89 -20.90 3.19
CA GLN A 160 -17.65 -20.07 4.36
C GLN A 160 -18.28 -20.67 5.60
N VAL A 161 -17.66 -20.44 6.74
CA VAL A 161 -18.24 -20.74 8.05
C VAL A 161 -18.41 -19.43 8.80
N ARG A 162 -19.54 -19.21 9.46
CA ARG A 162 -19.89 -17.92 10.08
C ARG A 162 -20.47 -18.07 11.49
N GLU A 163 -20.21 -17.06 12.31
CA GLU A 163 -20.87 -16.82 13.60
C GLU A 163 -22.27 -16.23 13.38
N GLY A 164 -22.40 -15.16 12.60
CA GLY A 164 -23.68 -14.49 12.35
C GLY A 164 -24.43 -14.96 11.09
N GLU A 165 -25.74 -14.74 11.10
CA GLU A 165 -26.63 -15.01 9.97
C GLU A 165 -26.20 -14.23 8.71
N PRO A 166 -26.35 -14.80 7.50
CA PRO A 166 -26.17 -14.05 6.27
C PRO A 166 -27.11 -12.86 6.14
N VAL A 167 -26.49 -11.68 6.06
CA VAL A 167 -27.20 -10.48 5.62
C VAL A 167 -27.52 -10.56 4.12
N SER A 168 -28.80 -10.45 3.78
CA SER A 168 -29.25 -10.28 2.39
C SER A 168 -28.63 -9.03 1.77
N LYS A 169 -27.84 -9.22 0.70
CA LYS A 169 -27.18 -8.12 -0.02
C LYS A 169 -28.17 -7.09 -0.54
N LYS A 170 -29.33 -7.54 -1.03
CA LYS A 170 -30.37 -6.66 -1.60
C LYS A 170 -30.95 -5.74 -0.52
N ILE A 171 -31.30 -6.32 0.63
CA ILE A 171 -31.85 -5.57 1.78
C ILE A 171 -30.80 -4.61 2.33
N PHE A 172 -29.56 -5.06 2.49
CA PHE A 172 -28.46 -4.23 2.96
C PHE A 172 -28.23 -3.00 2.06
N VAL A 173 -28.18 -3.20 0.74
CA VAL A 173 -27.97 -2.10 -0.21
C VAL A 173 -29.17 -1.14 -0.22
N LEU A 174 -30.40 -1.66 -0.14
CA LEU A 174 -31.61 -0.85 -0.07
C LEU A 174 -31.60 0.06 1.16
N ILE A 175 -31.35 -0.50 2.35
CA ILE A 175 -31.27 0.25 3.61
C ILE A 175 -30.14 1.28 3.56
N ALA A 176 -28.97 0.91 3.02
CA ALA A 176 -27.86 1.84 2.87
C ALA A 176 -28.22 3.01 1.92
N ALA A 177 -28.89 2.73 0.79
CA ALA A 177 -29.33 3.77 -0.15
C ALA A 177 -30.34 4.73 0.49
N ILE A 178 -31.34 4.22 1.21
CA ILE A 178 -32.33 5.03 1.94
C ILE A 178 -31.64 5.88 3.02
N SER A 179 -30.74 5.27 3.79
CA SER A 179 -29.97 5.96 4.84
C SER A 179 -29.09 7.06 4.25
N PHE A 180 -28.51 6.84 3.06
CA PHE A 180 -27.70 7.83 2.36
C PHE A 180 -28.52 9.03 1.89
N LEU A 181 -29.70 8.78 1.33
CA LEU A 181 -30.65 9.83 0.96
C LEU A 181 -31.09 10.62 2.20
N GLY A 182 -31.45 9.94 3.29
CA GLY A 182 -31.80 10.55 4.57
C GLY A 182 -30.68 11.44 5.13
N TYR A 183 -29.45 10.95 5.13
CA TYR A 183 -28.27 11.74 5.51
C TYR A 183 -28.10 12.99 4.63
N PHE A 184 -28.30 12.86 3.31
CA PHE A 184 -28.15 14.00 2.40
C PHE A 184 -29.24 15.07 2.58
N VAL A 185 -30.47 14.65 2.89
CA VAL A 185 -31.55 15.56 3.28
C VAL A 185 -31.20 16.27 4.60
N LEU A 186 -30.75 15.52 5.61
CA LEU A 186 -30.40 16.04 6.93
C LEU A 186 -29.23 17.04 6.86
N ILE A 187 -28.17 16.75 6.09
CA ILE A 187 -27.03 17.66 5.97
C ILE A 187 -27.39 18.94 5.19
N ASN A 188 -28.26 18.84 4.18
CA ASN A 188 -28.74 20.02 3.45
C ASN A 188 -29.70 20.87 4.30
N TRP A 189 -30.53 20.23 5.11
CA TRP A 189 -31.43 20.91 6.04
C TRP A 189 -30.67 21.63 7.15
N THR A 190 -29.76 20.93 7.83
CA THR A 190 -28.88 21.52 8.87
C THR A 190 -28.00 22.63 8.31
N THR A 191 -27.42 22.47 7.13
CA THR A 191 -26.61 23.55 6.52
C THR A 191 -27.43 24.78 6.13
N LYS A 192 -28.70 24.62 5.73
CA LYS A 192 -29.63 25.76 5.52
C LYS A 192 -29.98 26.46 6.85
N PHE A 193 -30.17 25.70 7.93
CA PHE A 193 -30.53 26.23 9.25
C PHE A 193 -29.34 26.95 9.94
N TYR A 194 -28.15 26.35 9.90
CA TYR A 194 -26.93 26.90 10.52
C TYR A 194 -26.25 28.01 9.69
N LYS A 195 -26.55 28.14 8.39
CA LYS A 195 -26.10 29.30 7.60
C LYS A 195 -26.56 30.63 8.18
N LYS A 196 -27.66 30.64 8.95
CA LYS A 196 -28.24 31.85 9.54
C LYS A 196 -27.57 32.31 10.86
N LYS A 197 -26.73 31.48 11.49
CA LYS A 197 -26.21 31.76 12.86
C LYS A 197 -24.69 31.72 13.03
N THR A 198 -23.93 31.18 12.06
CA THR A 198 -22.54 30.72 12.31
C THR A 198 -21.46 31.36 11.42
N GLU A 199 -21.80 32.35 10.59
CA GLU A 199 -20.81 33.00 9.71
C GLU A 199 -19.86 33.96 10.46
N LYS A 200 -20.19 34.36 11.70
CA LYS A 200 -19.40 35.34 12.48
C LYS A 200 -18.39 34.74 13.48
N THR A 201 -18.50 33.47 13.90
CA THR A 201 -17.76 33.01 15.10
C THR A 201 -16.71 31.92 14.84
N PHE A 202 -16.85 31.09 13.80
CA PHE A 202 -15.98 29.92 13.61
C PHE A 202 -14.81 30.12 12.63
N CYS A 203 -14.83 31.20 11.84
CA CYS A 203 -13.85 31.41 10.75
C CYS A 203 -12.66 32.31 11.13
N ARG A 204 -12.58 32.84 12.36
CA ARG A 204 -11.65 33.92 12.69
C ARG A 204 -10.50 33.57 13.65
N ASN A 205 -10.52 32.41 14.31
CA ASN A 205 -9.43 32.00 15.20
C ASN A 205 -9.14 30.50 15.04
N SER A 206 -8.15 30.14 14.23
CA SER A 206 -7.44 28.87 14.40
C SER A 206 -5.99 29.03 13.94
N SER A 207 -5.18 29.73 14.74
CA SER A 207 -3.72 29.65 14.62
C SER A 207 -3.24 28.30 15.18
N SER A 208 -3.66 27.18 14.58
CA SER A 208 -3.16 25.83 14.88
C SER A 208 -1.64 25.69 14.68
N TYR A 209 -0.98 26.74 14.17
CA TYR A 209 0.46 26.86 13.97
C TYR A 209 1.19 27.65 15.07
N SER A 210 0.52 28.14 16.12
CA SER A 210 1.14 28.94 17.19
C SER A 210 2.29 28.20 17.87
N VAL A 211 2.11 26.92 18.18
CA VAL A 211 3.15 26.05 18.78
C VAL A 211 4.36 25.91 17.85
N PHE A 212 4.15 25.68 16.55
CA PHE A 212 5.25 25.60 15.59
C PHE A 212 5.94 26.95 15.38
N HIS A 213 5.19 28.05 15.45
CA HIS A 213 5.75 29.39 15.39
C HIS A 213 6.69 29.63 16.58
N GLU A 214 6.28 29.28 17.80
CA GLU A 214 7.11 29.44 19.00
C GLU A 214 8.40 28.61 18.92
N ILE A 215 8.30 27.32 18.55
CA ILE A 215 9.47 26.46 18.33
C ILE A 215 10.40 27.08 17.27
N TYR A 216 9.84 27.55 16.15
CA TYR A 216 10.61 28.19 15.08
C TYR A 216 11.35 29.44 15.58
N GLN A 217 10.68 30.33 16.34
CA GLN A 217 11.31 31.55 16.85
C GLN A 217 12.40 31.25 17.87
N ASN A 218 12.17 30.28 18.76
CA ASN A 218 13.17 29.85 19.75
C ASN A 218 14.41 29.27 19.08
N VAL A 219 14.24 28.43 18.04
CA VAL A 219 15.36 27.89 17.26
C VAL A 219 16.05 29.00 16.47
N LYS A 220 15.29 29.92 15.84
CA LYS A 220 15.85 31.04 15.08
C LYS A 220 16.71 31.94 15.97
N LYS A 221 16.20 32.38 17.13
CA LYS A 221 16.90 33.23 18.10
C LYS A 221 18.21 32.61 18.59
N LYS A 222 18.21 31.29 18.86
CA LYS A 222 19.42 30.56 19.21
C LYS A 222 20.39 30.41 18.03
N SER A 223 19.87 30.30 16.81
CA SER A 223 20.69 30.13 15.60
C SER A 223 21.34 31.43 15.12
N GLU A 224 20.74 32.60 15.39
CA GLU A 224 21.30 33.92 15.07
C GLU A 224 22.70 34.10 15.69
N THR A 225 22.97 33.49 16.85
CA THR A 225 24.29 33.48 17.50
C THR A 225 25.32 32.57 16.80
N THR A 226 24.89 31.59 16.01
CA THR A 226 25.73 30.57 15.33
C THR A 226 25.77 30.74 13.80
N HIS A 227 25.09 31.75 13.26
CA HIS A 227 24.60 31.78 11.87
C HIS A 227 25.70 31.95 10.79
N LYS A 228 26.83 32.59 11.10
CA LYS A 228 27.92 32.83 10.13
C LYS A 228 28.60 31.55 9.62
N MET A 229 28.60 30.45 10.38
CA MET A 229 29.27 29.20 9.99
C MET A 229 28.34 28.24 9.21
N TYR A 230 27.02 28.36 9.37
CA TYR A 230 26.02 27.40 8.87
C TYR A 230 25.40 27.72 7.51
N SER A 231 25.45 28.98 7.04
CA SER A 231 24.79 29.39 5.80
C SER A 231 25.41 28.76 4.53
N PHE A 232 26.73 28.58 4.50
CA PHE A 232 27.45 28.09 3.32
C PHE A 232 27.30 26.58 3.08
N HIS A 233 27.13 25.78 4.14
CA HIS A 233 27.10 24.31 4.06
C HIS A 233 25.71 23.68 4.18
N ARG A 234 24.67 24.49 4.39
CA ARG A 234 23.31 24.05 4.71
C ARG A 234 22.75 22.98 3.78
N LYS A 235 22.87 23.19 2.47
CA LYS A 235 22.44 22.21 1.44
C LYS A 235 23.17 20.88 1.59
N LYS A 236 24.49 20.90 1.78
CA LYS A 236 25.30 19.68 1.96
C LYS A 236 24.89 18.95 3.24
N VAL A 237 24.64 19.68 4.33
CA VAL A 237 24.17 19.10 5.60
C VAL A 237 22.80 18.43 5.43
N ARG A 238 21.83 19.09 4.78
CA ARG A 238 20.51 18.49 4.54
C ARG A 238 20.59 17.24 3.65
N VAL A 239 21.40 17.27 2.59
CA VAL A 239 21.68 16.08 1.77
C VAL A 239 22.32 14.97 2.61
N CYS A 240 23.27 15.29 3.48
CA CYS A 240 23.90 14.32 4.38
C CYS A 240 22.88 13.68 5.34
N ILE A 241 21.99 14.48 5.95
CA ILE A 241 20.91 13.98 6.82
C ILE A 241 19.98 13.04 6.05
N CYS A 242 19.59 13.41 4.82
CA CYS A 242 18.80 12.53 3.95
C CYS A 242 19.54 11.24 3.60
N CYS A 243 20.85 11.29 3.33
CA CYS A 243 21.67 10.09 3.12
C CYS A 243 21.68 9.18 4.35
N ILE A 244 21.89 9.75 5.55
CA ILE A 244 21.87 9.00 6.82
C ILE A 244 20.51 8.34 7.01
N LEU A 245 19.41 9.08 6.80
CA LEU A 245 18.06 8.56 6.91
C LEU A 245 17.85 7.37 5.97
N PHE A 246 18.09 7.52 4.67
CA PHE A 246 17.84 6.45 3.69
C PHE A 246 18.78 5.26 3.87
N LEU A 247 20.06 5.49 4.20
CA LEU A 247 21.00 4.41 4.50
C LEU A 247 20.51 3.59 5.70
N TYR A 248 20.04 4.25 6.75
CA TYR A 248 19.47 3.59 7.91
C TYR A 248 18.18 2.82 7.58
N MET A 249 17.31 3.39 6.73
CA MET A 249 16.11 2.69 6.24
C MET A 249 16.48 1.39 5.52
N TYR A 250 17.52 1.40 4.67
CA TYR A 250 18.02 0.20 4.01
C TYR A 250 18.56 -0.82 5.02
N LEU A 251 19.36 -0.39 6.00
CA LEU A 251 19.89 -1.28 7.05
C LEU A 251 18.76 -1.94 7.84
N VAL A 252 17.76 -1.17 8.25
CA VAL A 252 16.59 -1.68 8.99
C VAL A 252 15.79 -2.69 8.16
N ASN A 253 15.69 -2.50 6.84
CA ASN A 253 15.09 -3.47 5.93
C ASN A 253 15.91 -4.77 5.88
N VAL A 254 17.20 -4.66 5.55
CA VAL A 254 18.12 -5.80 5.35
C VAL A 254 18.28 -6.64 6.63
N LEU A 255 18.39 -6.00 7.79
CA LEU A 255 18.51 -6.67 9.08
C LEU A 255 17.17 -7.21 9.61
N GLY A 256 16.05 -6.85 8.96
CA GLY A 256 14.72 -7.27 9.36
C GLY A 256 14.21 -6.70 10.67
N TRP A 257 14.86 -5.65 11.14
CA TRP A 257 14.48 -4.94 12.37
C TRP A 257 13.11 -4.31 12.27
N TYR A 258 12.67 -3.94 11.07
CA TYR A 258 11.35 -3.34 10.86
C TYR A 258 10.18 -4.23 11.30
N SER A 259 10.32 -5.56 11.17
CA SER A 259 9.26 -6.52 11.54
C SER A 259 9.26 -6.87 13.03
N LYS A 260 10.29 -6.46 13.77
CA LYS A 260 10.44 -6.73 15.21
C LYS A 260 9.97 -5.52 16.01
N THR A 261 8.99 -5.72 16.89
CA THR A 261 8.41 -4.66 17.74
C THR A 261 9.45 -3.94 18.60
N GLU A 262 10.48 -4.66 19.05
CA GLU A 262 11.57 -4.13 19.86
C GLU A 262 12.39 -3.05 19.15
N TYR A 263 12.67 -3.24 17.85
CA TYR A 263 13.51 -2.35 17.06
C TYR A 263 12.74 -1.25 16.36
N TYR A 264 11.44 -1.47 16.09
CA TYR A 264 10.59 -0.50 15.41
C TYR A 264 10.57 0.87 16.11
N LYS A 265 10.51 0.90 17.45
CA LYS A 265 10.52 2.17 18.23
C LYS A 265 11.79 3.01 17.99
N TYR A 266 12.95 2.37 17.92
CA TYR A 266 14.22 3.06 17.67
C TYR A 266 14.32 3.53 16.22
N HIS A 267 13.78 2.74 15.30
CA HIS A 267 13.68 3.15 13.89
C HIS A 267 12.86 4.43 13.72
N MET A 268 11.69 4.49 14.34
CA MET A 268 10.83 5.67 14.31
C MET A 268 11.48 6.87 14.99
N LEU A 269 12.15 6.68 16.14
CA LEU A 269 12.84 7.76 16.84
C LEU A 269 13.92 8.42 15.97
N LEU A 270 14.79 7.63 15.33
CA LEU A 270 15.82 8.18 14.46
C LEU A 270 15.22 8.93 13.27
N ALA A 271 14.17 8.40 12.66
CA ALA A 271 13.44 9.08 11.59
C ALA A 271 12.88 10.44 12.04
N CYS A 272 12.31 10.52 13.25
CA CYS A 272 11.83 11.75 13.84
C CYS A 272 12.96 12.77 14.07
N ILE A 273 14.12 12.33 14.58
CA ILE A 273 15.30 13.18 14.78
C ILE A 273 15.78 13.73 13.43
N CYS A 274 15.92 12.88 12.40
CA CYS A 274 16.32 13.32 11.07
C CYS A 274 15.35 14.35 10.48
N LEU A 275 14.03 14.13 10.61
CA LEU A 275 13.03 15.09 10.15
C LEU A 275 13.09 16.42 10.90
N PHE A 276 13.26 16.37 12.22
CA PHE A 276 13.40 17.58 13.04
C PHE A 276 14.63 18.37 12.60
N LEU A 277 15.78 17.71 12.46
CA LEU A 277 17.02 18.32 11.97
C LEU A 277 16.84 18.90 10.56
N LEU A 278 16.18 18.19 9.64
CA LEU A 278 15.85 18.73 8.32
C LEU A 278 15.02 20.03 8.42
N GLY A 279 14.04 20.08 9.33
CA GLY A 279 13.26 21.29 9.61
C GLY A 279 14.14 22.44 10.11
N VAL A 280 14.98 22.18 11.12
CA VAL A 280 15.91 23.17 11.71
C VAL A 280 16.88 23.71 10.64
N PHE A 281 17.53 22.84 9.86
CA PHE A 281 18.44 23.23 8.78
C PHE A 281 17.72 23.84 7.56
N SER A 282 16.39 23.99 7.60
CA SER A 282 15.62 24.71 6.57
C SER A 282 15.37 26.18 6.94
N ILE A 283 15.56 26.58 8.20
CA ILE A 283 15.28 27.93 8.72
C ILE A 283 16.24 28.97 8.13
N ARG A 284 15.75 29.92 7.32
CA ARG A 284 16.55 31.04 6.75
C ARG A 284 16.34 32.33 7.53
N GLU A 285 17.33 33.22 7.49
CA GLU A 285 17.13 34.64 7.77
C GLU A 285 16.41 35.26 6.57
N THR A 286 15.08 35.20 6.58
CA THR A 286 14.28 36.01 5.67
C THR A 286 13.91 37.31 6.38
N GLY A 287 14.40 38.42 5.83
CA GLY A 287 13.94 39.75 6.24
C GLY A 287 12.45 39.87 5.97
N GLY A 288 11.66 40.09 7.02
CA GLY A 288 10.32 40.68 6.96
C GLY A 288 9.32 40.08 5.97
N VAL A 289 9.35 38.79 5.64
CA VAL A 289 8.26 38.21 4.85
C VAL A 289 7.03 38.15 5.76
N THR A 290 6.13 39.10 5.53
CA THR A 290 4.85 39.25 6.21
C THR A 290 4.11 37.92 6.32
N GLU A 291 3.53 37.66 7.49
CA GLU A 291 2.66 36.53 7.79
C GLU A 291 1.42 36.57 6.89
N ARG A 292 1.55 36.17 5.63
CA ARG A 292 0.37 35.92 4.83
C ARG A 292 -0.24 34.60 5.31
N GLU A 293 -1.32 34.71 6.07
CA GLU A 293 -2.22 33.62 6.44
C GLU A 293 -2.81 32.97 5.19
N HIS A 294 -2.04 32.10 4.56
CA HIS A 294 -2.55 31.27 3.48
C HIS A 294 -3.08 29.96 4.07
N ASP A 295 -4.40 29.84 4.09
CA ASP A 295 -5.19 28.65 4.45
C ASP A 295 -4.86 27.50 3.48
N ILE A 296 -3.90 26.66 3.86
CA ILE A 296 -3.54 25.47 3.09
C ILE A 296 -4.72 24.50 3.23
N LYS A 297 -5.58 24.41 2.21
CA LYS A 297 -6.80 23.56 2.23
C LYS A 297 -6.51 22.08 2.56
N TRP A 298 -5.31 21.61 2.23
CA TRP A 298 -4.77 20.27 2.54
C TRP A 298 -4.41 20.11 4.01
N SER A 299 -3.99 21.18 4.68
CA SER A 299 -3.56 21.10 6.07
C SER A 299 -4.73 20.71 6.97
N ARG A 300 -5.97 21.09 6.63
CA ARG A 300 -7.14 20.65 7.39
C ARG A 300 -7.37 19.16 7.26
N ILE A 301 -7.33 18.61 6.04
CA ILE A 301 -7.46 17.17 5.83
C ILE A 301 -6.29 16.41 6.44
N TRP A 302 -5.08 16.93 6.29
CA TRP A 302 -3.88 16.38 6.91
C TRP A 302 -4.00 16.33 8.42
N VAL A 303 -4.36 17.44 9.06
CA VAL A 303 -4.54 17.51 10.51
C VAL A 303 -5.65 16.56 10.96
N CYS A 304 -6.81 16.55 10.28
CA CYS A 304 -7.87 15.60 10.60
C CYS A 304 -7.40 14.15 10.44
N PHE A 305 -6.71 13.81 9.35
CA PHE A 305 -6.12 12.50 9.15
C PHE A 305 -5.23 12.13 10.34
N CYS A 306 -4.30 13.00 10.72
CA CYS A 306 -3.37 12.73 11.81
C CYS A 306 -4.08 12.65 13.18
N VAL A 307 -5.09 13.48 13.43
CA VAL A 307 -5.90 13.43 14.65
C VAL A 307 -6.61 12.08 14.75
N PHE A 308 -7.23 11.58 13.67
CA PHE A 308 -7.86 10.26 13.69
C PHE A 308 -6.85 9.12 13.83
N LEU A 309 -5.63 9.25 13.29
CA LEU A 309 -4.54 8.30 13.56
C LEU A 309 -4.19 8.26 15.06
N CYS A 310 -4.13 9.42 15.72
CA CYS A 310 -3.86 9.54 17.16
C CYS A 310 -4.99 8.97 18.00
N ILE A 311 -6.26 9.31 17.68
CA ILE A 311 -7.44 8.76 18.38
C ILE A 311 -7.43 7.23 18.27
N SER A 312 -7.10 6.70 17.09
CA SER A 312 -7.00 5.26 16.87
C SER A 312 -5.91 4.59 17.73
N ASP A 313 -4.85 5.29 18.17
CA ASP A 313 -3.81 4.70 19.03
C ASP A 313 -4.36 4.23 20.39
N PHE A 314 -5.43 4.86 20.87
CA PHE A 314 -6.10 4.52 22.13
C PHE A 314 -7.04 3.30 22.01
N TRP A 315 -7.52 2.99 20.79
CA TRP A 315 -8.56 1.98 20.58
C TRP A 315 -8.07 0.74 19.83
N ALA A 316 -7.23 0.91 18.81
CA ALA A 316 -6.85 -0.14 17.88
C ALA A 316 -5.57 -0.89 18.31
N SER A 317 -5.55 -2.20 18.07
CA SER A 317 -4.35 -3.02 18.27
C SER A 317 -3.58 -3.08 16.95
N LYS A 318 -2.54 -2.24 16.83
CA LYS A 318 -1.75 -2.10 15.61
C LYS A 318 -0.26 -2.19 15.88
N PHE A 319 0.48 -2.58 14.85
CA PHE A 319 1.94 -2.63 14.88
C PHE A 319 2.54 -1.22 14.80
N TYR A 320 2.02 -0.37 13.90
CA TYR A 320 2.51 1.00 13.65
C TYR A 320 1.85 2.05 14.58
N LYS A 321 1.93 1.84 15.90
CA LYS A 321 1.42 2.83 16.88
C LYS A 321 2.21 4.14 16.80
N PHE A 322 1.57 5.24 17.19
CA PHE A 322 2.16 6.58 17.28
C PHE A 322 2.52 7.28 15.97
N SER A 323 2.20 6.68 14.82
CA SER A 323 2.41 7.30 13.50
C SER A 323 1.69 8.66 13.37
N GLY A 324 0.50 8.80 13.98
CA GLY A 324 -0.25 10.06 13.99
C GLY A 324 0.47 11.21 14.69
N TRP A 325 1.05 10.94 15.86
CA TRP A 325 1.82 11.91 16.64
C TRP A 325 3.06 12.38 15.87
N MET A 326 3.74 11.45 15.21
CA MET A 326 4.86 11.77 14.36
C MET A 326 4.48 12.69 13.20
N PHE A 327 3.36 12.38 12.51
CA PHE A 327 2.88 13.23 11.43
C PHE A 327 2.45 14.62 11.90
N LEU A 328 1.82 14.73 13.07
CA LEU A 328 1.47 16.03 13.65
C LEU A 328 2.72 16.84 13.99
N ILE A 329 3.64 16.26 14.76
CA ILE A 329 4.74 17.01 15.38
C ILE A 329 5.88 17.24 14.36
N PHE A 330 6.46 16.16 13.82
CA PHE A 330 7.69 16.27 13.04
C PHE A 330 7.43 16.68 11.59
N PHE A 331 6.45 16.05 10.92
CA PHE A 331 6.05 16.51 9.58
C PHE A 331 5.39 17.89 9.65
N GLY A 332 4.54 18.16 10.63
CA GLY A 332 3.95 19.49 10.83
C GLY A 332 5.00 20.59 11.01
N PHE A 333 6.03 20.35 11.84
CA PHE A 333 7.15 21.27 11.99
C PHE A 333 7.96 21.44 10.71
N ALA A 334 8.27 20.36 9.99
CA ALA A 334 9.00 20.43 8.72
C ALA A 334 8.21 21.24 7.68
N PHE A 335 6.90 20.98 7.53
CA PHE A 335 6.02 21.73 6.63
C PHE A 335 5.97 23.21 6.98
N TYR A 336 5.89 23.54 8.28
CA TYR A 336 5.92 24.93 8.74
C TYR A 336 7.23 25.62 8.33
N CYS A 337 8.38 24.98 8.57
CA CYS A 337 9.69 25.52 8.20
C CYS A 337 9.82 25.73 6.69
N TRP A 338 9.36 24.79 5.87
CA TRP A 338 9.48 24.90 4.42
C TRP A 338 8.56 25.97 3.84
N LYS A 339 7.35 26.08 4.37
CA LYS A 339 6.40 27.14 3.98
C LYS A 339 6.98 28.52 4.26
N LYS A 340 7.55 28.72 5.46
CA LYS A 340 8.10 30.01 5.88
C LYS A 340 9.33 30.43 5.04
N ASN A 341 10.11 29.45 4.57
CA ASN A 341 11.34 29.69 3.82
C ASN A 341 11.22 29.51 2.30
N GLN A 342 10.03 29.16 1.79
CA GLN A 342 9.77 28.83 0.38
C GLN A 342 10.75 27.80 -0.21
N ALA A 343 11.23 26.86 0.62
CA ALA A 343 12.32 25.94 0.26
C ALA A 343 11.83 24.54 -0.17
N GLY A 344 10.53 24.35 -0.39
CA GLY A 344 9.92 23.02 -0.62
C GLY A 344 10.53 22.26 -1.80
N GLU A 345 10.59 22.89 -2.98
CA GLU A 345 11.16 22.27 -4.18
C GLU A 345 12.66 21.98 -4.03
N GLU A 346 13.40 22.90 -3.42
CA GLU A 346 14.85 22.73 -3.16
C GLU A 346 15.11 21.49 -2.30
N ILE A 347 14.30 21.29 -1.25
CA ILE A 347 14.45 20.17 -0.32
C ILE A 347 14.05 18.85 -0.99
N LEU A 348 13.01 18.84 -1.82
CA LEU A 348 12.71 17.67 -2.66
C LEU A 348 13.88 17.34 -3.61
N GLY A 349 14.50 18.36 -4.22
CA GLY A 349 15.68 18.17 -5.06
C GLY A 349 16.88 17.61 -4.28
N GLU A 350 17.02 17.98 -3.01
CA GLU A 350 18.06 17.45 -2.10
C GLU A 350 17.78 16.00 -1.68
N ILE A 351 16.52 15.65 -1.42
CA ILE A 351 16.09 14.26 -1.19
C ILE A 351 16.44 13.38 -2.40
N PHE A 352 16.12 13.83 -3.62
CA PHE A 352 16.49 13.10 -4.84
C PHE A 352 18.00 13.02 -5.05
N SER A 353 18.74 14.05 -4.62
CA SER A 353 20.21 14.04 -4.66
C SER A 353 20.78 12.99 -3.71
N ALA A 354 20.26 12.89 -2.48
CA ALA A 354 20.66 11.87 -1.52
C ALA A 354 20.40 10.45 -2.04
N LEU A 355 19.23 10.21 -2.65
CA LEU A 355 18.91 8.92 -3.26
C LEU A 355 19.85 8.56 -4.41
N LYS A 356 20.21 9.50 -5.28
CA LYS A 356 21.20 9.27 -6.34
C LYS A 356 22.59 8.96 -5.79
N ILE A 357 23.00 9.60 -4.69
CA ILE A 357 24.28 9.32 -4.02
C ILE A 357 24.30 7.87 -3.52
N LEU A 358 23.22 7.41 -2.89
CA LEU A 358 23.12 6.03 -2.36
C LEU A 358 22.85 4.98 -3.44
N PHE A 359 22.28 5.37 -4.58
CA PHE A 359 21.98 4.46 -5.67
C PHE A 359 23.23 3.77 -6.21
N TRP A 360 24.30 4.51 -6.48
CA TRP A 360 25.51 3.94 -7.10
C TRP A 360 26.21 2.90 -6.21
N PRO A 361 26.46 3.15 -4.91
CA PRO A 361 26.91 2.11 -4.00
C PRO A 361 25.98 0.89 -3.97
N GLY A 362 24.66 1.10 -4.00
CA GLY A 362 23.68 0.00 -4.08
C GLY A 362 23.75 -0.80 -5.39
N VAL A 363 24.03 -0.15 -6.52
CA VAL A 363 24.27 -0.83 -7.81
C VAL A 363 25.55 -1.64 -7.76
N LEU A 364 26.64 -1.10 -7.21
CA LEU A 364 27.90 -1.82 -7.05
C LEU A 364 27.73 -3.03 -6.13
N PHE A 365 27.07 -2.85 -4.98
CA PHE A 365 26.73 -3.96 -4.09
C PHE A 365 25.90 -5.03 -4.81
N CYS A 366 24.88 -4.63 -5.60
CA CYS A 366 24.14 -5.58 -6.41
C CYS A 366 25.05 -6.35 -7.36
N PHE A 367 25.88 -5.63 -8.12
CA PHE A 367 26.71 -6.18 -9.19
C PHE A 367 27.77 -7.15 -8.69
N PHE A 368 28.40 -6.86 -7.55
CA PHE A 368 29.47 -7.69 -6.98
C PHE A 368 28.99 -8.71 -5.95
N CYS A 369 27.92 -8.42 -5.21
CA CYS A 369 27.55 -9.22 -4.04
C CYS A 369 26.17 -9.87 -4.14
N ARG A 370 25.34 -9.53 -5.14
CA ARG A 370 23.94 -9.99 -5.19
C ARG A 370 23.59 -10.64 -6.53
N GLN A 371 23.71 -11.95 -6.59
CA GLN A 371 23.46 -12.69 -7.82
C GLN A 371 21.98 -12.66 -8.24
N LYS A 372 21.73 -12.41 -9.53
CA LYS A 372 20.42 -12.69 -10.14
C LYS A 372 20.31 -14.19 -10.45
N LYS A 373 19.63 -14.94 -9.58
CA LYS A 373 19.32 -16.36 -9.80
C LYS A 373 18.32 -16.54 -10.95
N GLY A 374 18.40 -17.68 -11.64
CA GLY A 374 17.43 -18.10 -12.66
C GLY A 374 16.06 -18.35 -12.03
N ALA A 375 14.96 -18.11 -12.77
CA ALA A 375 13.57 -18.30 -12.35
C ALA A 375 13.08 -17.56 -11.07
N ILE A 376 13.96 -16.99 -10.24
CA ILE A 376 13.63 -16.28 -9.00
C ILE A 376 13.56 -14.78 -9.26
N LEU A 377 12.58 -14.08 -8.72
CA LEU A 377 12.48 -12.62 -8.81
C LEU A 377 13.65 -11.93 -8.11
N TYR A 378 14.11 -10.81 -8.66
CA TYR A 378 15.29 -10.14 -8.12
C TYR A 378 14.94 -9.22 -6.95
N ASN A 379 15.60 -9.45 -5.80
CA ASN A 379 15.39 -8.67 -4.58
C ASN A 379 16.36 -7.49 -4.43
N GLY A 380 17.48 -7.48 -5.17
CA GLY A 380 18.47 -6.39 -5.13
C GLY A 380 18.97 -6.09 -3.72
N ILE A 381 18.90 -4.82 -3.33
CA ILE A 381 19.32 -4.35 -2.00
C ILE A 381 18.26 -4.53 -0.90
N TYR A 382 17.11 -5.14 -1.22
CA TYR A 382 16.01 -5.38 -0.28
C TYR A 382 15.82 -6.87 -0.06
N ARG A 383 14.94 -7.22 0.89
CA ARG A 383 14.56 -8.61 1.20
C ARG A 383 13.37 -9.14 0.40
N ASP A 384 12.64 -8.25 -0.27
CA ASP A 384 11.45 -8.55 -1.06
C ASP A 384 11.55 -7.87 -2.43
N SER A 385 11.23 -8.62 -3.49
CA SER A 385 11.19 -8.14 -4.87
C SER A 385 10.22 -6.98 -5.06
N LYS A 386 9.09 -6.95 -4.33
CA LYS A 386 8.09 -5.87 -4.45
C LYS A 386 8.62 -4.55 -3.91
N GLU A 387 9.29 -4.58 -2.76
CA GLU A 387 9.94 -3.41 -2.15
C GLU A 387 11.06 -2.88 -3.05
N PHE A 388 11.87 -3.77 -3.61
CA PHE A 388 12.90 -3.40 -4.58
C PHE A 388 12.34 -2.80 -5.86
N ALA A 389 11.21 -3.32 -6.37
CA ALA A 389 10.53 -2.80 -7.56
C ALA A 389 10.11 -1.34 -7.37
N VAL A 390 9.53 -1.03 -6.21
CA VAL A 390 9.10 0.33 -5.86
C VAL A 390 10.29 1.28 -5.76
N TYR A 391 11.39 0.83 -5.15
CA TYR A 391 12.64 1.61 -5.13
C TYR A 391 13.19 1.87 -6.53
N ALA A 392 13.29 0.83 -7.36
CA ALA A 392 13.76 0.95 -8.74
C ALA A 392 12.88 1.91 -9.56
N LEU A 393 11.56 1.87 -9.35
CA LEU A 393 10.61 2.79 -9.97
C LEU A 393 10.86 4.25 -9.59
N VAL A 394 11.10 4.54 -8.30
CA VAL A 394 11.45 5.90 -7.83
C VAL A 394 12.73 6.38 -8.51
N MET A 395 13.78 5.53 -8.55
CA MET A 395 15.04 5.89 -9.20
C MET A 395 14.88 6.11 -10.69
N PHE A 396 14.04 5.32 -11.35
CA PHE A 396 13.69 5.51 -12.76
C PHE A 396 13.06 6.89 -13.01
N PHE A 397 12.09 7.31 -12.18
CA PHE A 397 11.50 8.65 -12.30
C PHE A 397 12.52 9.77 -12.13
N ILE A 398 13.42 9.65 -11.15
CA ILE A 398 14.46 10.65 -10.87
C ILE A 398 15.42 10.77 -12.06
N PHE A 399 15.99 9.65 -12.54
CA PHE A 399 16.98 9.67 -13.60
C PHE A 399 16.39 10.07 -14.96
N VAL A 400 15.19 9.60 -15.31
CA VAL A 400 14.51 10.00 -16.55
C VAL A 400 14.19 11.49 -16.52
N SER A 401 13.74 12.02 -15.37
CA SER A 401 13.47 13.46 -15.23
C SER A 401 14.75 14.29 -15.36
N ASP A 402 15.85 13.89 -14.72
CA ASP A 402 17.13 14.58 -14.88
C ASP A 402 17.63 14.52 -16.34
N TYR A 403 17.54 13.36 -17.00
CA TYR A 403 17.99 13.17 -18.38
C TYR A 403 17.28 14.12 -19.36
N VAL A 404 15.95 14.18 -19.30
CA VAL A 404 15.13 15.03 -20.18
C VAL A 404 15.50 16.51 -20.03
N PHE A 405 15.66 16.98 -18.81
CA PHE A 405 16.00 18.38 -18.56
C PHE A 405 17.44 18.73 -18.95
N ILE A 406 18.38 17.79 -18.86
CA ILE A 406 19.74 17.99 -19.38
C ILE A 406 19.71 18.14 -20.91
N LEU A 407 18.89 17.34 -21.61
CA LEU A 407 18.75 17.43 -23.06
C LEU A 407 18.10 18.75 -23.52
N GLU A 408 17.23 19.34 -22.70
CA GLU A 408 16.63 20.66 -22.96
C GLU A 408 17.60 21.82 -22.74
N GLY A 409 18.66 21.61 -21.94
CA GLY A 409 19.66 22.64 -21.65
C GLY A 409 20.64 22.87 -22.80
N ASN A 410 21.04 24.14 -23.00
CA ASN A 410 22.01 24.54 -24.02
C ASN A 410 23.48 24.19 -23.66
N LYS A 411 23.80 23.93 -22.39
CA LYS A 411 25.15 23.55 -21.93
C LYS A 411 25.16 22.13 -21.38
N GLN A 412 25.34 21.17 -22.28
CA GLN A 412 25.33 19.75 -21.97
C GLN A 412 26.72 19.26 -21.55
N LYS A 413 26.90 18.91 -20.28
CA LYS A 413 28.10 18.16 -19.85
C LYS A 413 27.90 16.68 -20.20
N LYS A 414 28.69 16.16 -21.15
CA LYS A 414 28.64 14.75 -21.62
C LYS A 414 28.67 13.73 -20.48
N SER A 415 29.44 13.98 -19.41
CA SER A 415 29.51 13.09 -18.24
C SER A 415 28.20 13.00 -17.45
N GLN A 416 27.46 14.10 -17.32
CA GLN A 416 26.19 14.12 -16.61
C GLN A 416 25.09 13.40 -17.39
N ILE A 417 25.11 13.51 -18.72
CA ILE A 417 24.21 12.76 -19.62
C ILE A 417 24.42 11.26 -19.41
N ARG A 418 25.67 10.78 -19.53
CA ARG A 418 25.98 9.35 -19.36
C ARG A 418 25.59 8.80 -17.99
N LEU A 419 25.80 9.58 -16.93
CA LEU A 419 25.39 9.17 -15.58
C LEU A 419 23.87 8.98 -15.48
N CYS A 420 23.08 9.87 -16.09
CA CYS A 420 21.62 9.77 -16.07
C CYS A 420 21.11 8.62 -16.96
N GLU A 421 21.73 8.41 -18.13
CA GLU A 421 21.44 7.27 -19.01
C GLU A 421 21.68 5.94 -18.31
N LEU A 422 22.85 5.77 -17.70
CA LEU A 422 23.19 4.58 -16.93
C LEU A 422 22.23 4.39 -15.76
N GLY A 423 21.92 5.46 -15.02
CA GLY A 423 20.98 5.40 -13.90
C GLY A 423 19.57 4.98 -14.34
N ALA A 424 19.08 5.53 -15.45
CA ALA A 424 17.77 5.16 -16.03
C ALA A 424 17.76 3.72 -16.55
N ALA A 425 18.83 3.27 -17.23
CA ALA A 425 18.95 1.92 -17.74
C ALA A 425 18.99 0.86 -16.62
N VAL A 426 19.83 1.08 -15.61
CA VAL A 426 19.96 0.17 -14.46
C VAL A 426 18.68 0.11 -13.65
N SER A 427 18.04 1.26 -13.40
CA SER A 427 16.75 1.29 -12.67
C SER A 427 15.63 0.62 -13.47
N ALA A 428 15.55 0.81 -14.79
CA ALA A 428 14.60 0.09 -15.65
C ALA A 428 14.86 -1.43 -15.66
N TYR A 429 16.12 -1.84 -15.72
CA TYR A 429 16.48 -3.26 -15.62
C TYR A 429 16.06 -3.86 -14.27
N PHE A 430 16.37 -3.19 -13.16
CA PHE A 430 15.97 -3.65 -11.83
C PHE A 430 14.44 -3.73 -11.69
N LEU A 431 13.72 -2.76 -12.25
CA LEU A 431 12.26 -2.76 -12.29
C LEU A 431 11.73 -4.00 -13.02
N LEU A 432 12.26 -4.32 -14.20
CA LEU A 432 11.88 -5.52 -14.95
C LEU A 432 12.27 -6.82 -14.22
N ALA A 433 13.49 -6.88 -13.67
CA ALA A 433 14.02 -8.06 -12.98
C ALA A 433 13.28 -8.39 -11.67
N SER A 434 12.68 -7.38 -11.03
CA SER A 434 11.84 -7.54 -9.84
C SER A 434 10.47 -8.17 -10.13
N GLY A 435 9.98 -8.07 -11.38
CA GLY A 435 8.73 -8.71 -11.82
C GLY A 435 7.46 -8.16 -11.18
N SER A 436 7.44 -6.90 -10.69
CA SER A 436 6.21 -6.27 -10.21
C SER A 436 5.43 -5.60 -11.35
N LEU A 437 4.34 -6.24 -11.81
CA LEU A 437 3.54 -5.73 -12.93
C LEU A 437 3.04 -4.30 -12.71
N ALA A 438 2.54 -3.99 -11.51
CA ALA A 438 2.05 -2.65 -11.18
C ALA A 438 3.16 -1.57 -11.30
N CYS A 439 4.38 -1.90 -10.87
CA CYS A 439 5.51 -0.97 -10.96
C CYS A 439 6.01 -0.84 -12.41
N ILE A 440 6.07 -1.95 -13.17
CA ILE A 440 6.45 -1.96 -14.59
C ILE A 440 5.47 -1.10 -15.41
N LEU A 441 4.17 -1.27 -15.21
CA LEU A 441 3.14 -0.46 -15.87
C LEU A 441 3.27 1.02 -15.51
N ALA A 442 3.47 1.35 -14.22
CA ALA A 442 3.66 2.73 -13.80
C ALA A 442 4.91 3.38 -14.44
N GLY A 443 6.03 2.64 -14.50
CA GLY A 443 7.26 3.08 -15.17
C GLY A 443 7.06 3.27 -16.67
N GLY A 444 6.39 2.32 -17.33
CA GLY A 444 6.04 2.39 -18.75
C GLY A 444 5.15 3.59 -19.07
N CYS A 445 4.06 3.80 -18.33
CA CYS A 445 3.16 4.95 -18.50
C CYS A 445 3.91 6.28 -18.33
N PHE A 446 4.77 6.41 -17.33
CA PHE A 446 5.59 7.60 -17.13
C PHE A 446 6.56 7.83 -18.28
N GLY A 447 7.27 6.78 -18.74
CA GLY A 447 8.18 6.84 -19.87
C GLY A 447 7.48 7.24 -21.17
N CYS A 448 6.34 6.61 -21.49
CA CYS A 448 5.51 6.94 -22.65
C CYS A 448 5.01 8.39 -22.61
N TYR A 449 4.62 8.87 -21.43
CA TYR A 449 4.21 10.26 -21.28
C TYR A 449 5.37 11.24 -21.52
N VAL A 450 6.52 10.99 -20.91
CA VAL A 450 7.72 11.83 -21.08
C VAL A 450 8.13 11.87 -22.57
N PHE A 451 8.11 10.72 -23.23
CA PHE A 451 8.32 10.59 -24.66
C PHE A 451 7.34 11.44 -25.46
N TRP A 452 6.03 11.27 -25.23
CA TRP A 452 4.99 11.98 -25.96
C TRP A 452 5.07 13.50 -25.76
N ARG A 453 5.21 13.96 -24.51
CA ARG A 453 5.31 15.38 -24.15
C ARG A 453 6.50 16.05 -24.81
N ARG A 454 7.62 15.33 -24.96
CA ARG A 454 8.86 15.88 -25.49
C ARG A 454 9.18 15.39 -26.89
N ARG A 455 8.24 14.79 -27.63
CA ARG A 455 8.46 14.17 -28.96
C ARG A 455 9.27 15.00 -29.96
N LYS A 456 9.10 16.32 -29.98
CA LYS A 456 9.87 17.23 -30.87
C LYS A 456 11.37 17.24 -30.54
N LEU A 457 11.72 17.14 -29.24
CA LEU A 457 13.10 16.97 -28.77
C LEU A 457 13.67 15.63 -29.26
N TRP A 458 12.84 14.58 -29.26
CA TRP A 458 13.22 13.22 -29.64
C TRP A 458 13.46 13.07 -31.15
N GLN A 459 12.64 13.72 -31.96
CA GLN A 459 12.78 13.71 -33.43
C GLN A 459 14.01 14.52 -33.91
N ARG A 460 14.41 15.55 -33.17
CA ARG A 460 15.49 16.46 -33.57
C ARG A 460 16.88 16.00 -33.12
N ASN A 461 16.96 15.12 -32.11
CA ASN A 461 18.22 14.85 -31.42
C ASN A 461 18.69 13.40 -31.62
N THR A 462 19.64 13.22 -32.54
CA THR A 462 20.29 11.92 -32.82
C THR A 462 21.01 11.33 -31.61
N VAL A 463 21.32 12.13 -30.60
CA VAL A 463 21.88 11.66 -29.32
C VAL A 463 20.95 10.64 -28.66
N ILE A 464 19.64 10.84 -28.70
CA ILE A 464 18.67 9.97 -28.00
C ILE A 464 18.68 8.56 -28.57
N PHE A 465 18.78 8.41 -29.89
CA PHE A 465 18.90 7.09 -30.52
C PHE A 465 20.18 6.38 -30.08
N ARG A 466 21.31 7.09 -30.05
CA ARG A 466 22.59 6.56 -29.54
C ARG A 466 22.50 6.17 -28.06
N SER A 467 21.83 6.98 -27.24
CA SER A 467 21.56 6.70 -25.84
C SER A 467 20.74 5.43 -25.65
N LEU A 468 19.68 5.23 -26.45
CA LEU A 468 18.86 4.02 -26.42
C LEU A 468 19.66 2.77 -26.77
N CYS A 469 20.44 2.80 -27.86
CA CYS A 469 21.31 1.69 -28.24
C CYS A 469 22.34 1.38 -27.13
N PHE A 470 22.96 2.41 -26.56
CA PHE A 470 23.88 2.26 -25.44
C PHE A 470 23.21 1.62 -24.22
N CYS A 471 22.02 2.09 -23.84
CA CYS A 471 21.27 1.53 -22.71
C CYS A 471 20.93 0.05 -22.92
N VAL A 472 20.55 -0.36 -24.14
CA VAL A 472 20.25 -1.77 -24.47
C VAL A 472 21.50 -2.63 -24.31
N VAL A 473 22.62 -2.24 -24.95
CA VAL A 473 23.89 -2.97 -24.86
C VAL A 473 24.40 -3.03 -23.42
N PHE A 474 24.38 -1.90 -22.72
CA PHE A 474 24.81 -1.83 -21.33
C PHE A 474 23.94 -2.72 -20.43
N THR A 475 22.62 -2.71 -20.60
CA THR A 475 21.71 -3.54 -19.80
C THR A 475 21.94 -5.02 -20.03
N ALA A 476 22.23 -5.44 -21.27
CA ALA A 476 22.58 -6.83 -21.58
C ALA A 476 23.88 -7.24 -20.89
N LEU A 477 24.93 -6.42 -20.96
CA LEU A 477 26.20 -6.66 -20.27
C LEU A 477 26.02 -6.65 -18.74
N PHE A 478 25.22 -5.73 -18.22
CA PHE A 478 24.90 -5.64 -16.80
C PHE A 478 24.15 -6.88 -16.30
N HIS A 479 23.19 -7.39 -17.08
CA HIS A 479 22.48 -8.64 -16.78
C HIS A 479 23.44 -9.84 -16.71
N LEU A 480 24.33 -9.97 -17.70
CA LEU A 480 25.35 -11.03 -17.73
C LEU A 480 26.29 -10.94 -16.53
N GLY A 481 26.74 -9.73 -16.18
CA GLY A 481 27.56 -9.49 -15.00
C GLY A 481 26.82 -9.86 -13.71
N LEU A 482 25.59 -9.40 -13.53
CA LEU A 482 24.80 -9.67 -12.34
C LEU A 482 24.47 -11.16 -12.14
N ARG A 483 24.38 -11.93 -13.22
CA ARG A 483 24.13 -13.37 -13.16
C ARG A 483 25.38 -14.17 -12.79
N ASN A 484 26.56 -13.73 -13.23
CA ASN A 484 27.77 -14.56 -13.18
C ASN A 484 28.84 -14.05 -12.21
N LEU A 485 28.95 -12.73 -12.02
CA LEU A 485 30.08 -12.12 -11.30
C LEU A 485 30.09 -12.44 -9.79
N PRO A 486 28.97 -12.32 -9.04
CA PRO A 486 28.99 -12.62 -7.61
C PRO A 486 29.35 -14.09 -7.31
N GLN A 487 28.96 -15.00 -8.20
CA GLN A 487 29.30 -16.42 -8.08
C GLN A 487 30.78 -16.69 -8.40
N ARG A 488 31.31 -16.05 -9.45
CA ARG A 488 32.73 -16.20 -9.84
C ARG A 488 33.70 -15.65 -8.79
N ILE A 489 33.34 -14.60 -8.08
CA ILE A 489 34.18 -13.98 -7.03
C ILE A 489 33.92 -14.65 -5.66
N GLY A 490 32.84 -15.43 -5.51
CA GLY A 490 32.49 -16.06 -4.23
C GLY A 490 31.90 -15.09 -3.20
N THR A 491 31.39 -13.95 -3.64
CA THR A 491 30.90 -12.84 -2.79
C THR A 491 29.38 -12.79 -2.67
N ASN A 492 28.68 -13.85 -3.06
CA ASN A 492 27.22 -13.86 -3.09
C ASN A 492 26.61 -13.81 -1.67
N VAL A 493 25.85 -12.76 -1.39
CA VAL A 493 25.20 -12.52 -0.10
C VAL A 493 23.71 -12.85 -0.19
N THR A 494 23.21 -13.63 0.77
CA THR A 494 21.77 -13.86 1.01
C THR A 494 21.36 -13.18 2.32
N PHE A 495 20.15 -12.64 2.37
CA PHE A 495 19.67 -11.97 3.59
C PHE A 495 18.86 -12.93 4.44
N TYR A 496 18.99 -12.80 5.77
CA TYR A 496 18.24 -13.63 6.71
C TYR A 496 16.73 -13.47 6.50
N SER A 497 16.01 -14.58 6.36
CA SER A 497 14.55 -14.62 6.15
C SER A 497 14.05 -13.82 4.94
N GLU A 498 14.82 -13.73 3.85
CA GLU A 498 14.36 -13.11 2.60
C GLU A 498 13.17 -13.84 1.95
N THR A 499 12.34 -13.08 1.23
CA THR A 499 11.18 -13.64 0.52
C THR A 499 11.58 -13.88 -0.93
N LEU A 500 11.74 -15.15 -1.30
CA LEU A 500 12.07 -15.54 -2.68
C LEU A 500 10.79 -16.00 -3.39
N GLU A 501 10.41 -15.27 -4.43
CA GLU A 501 9.23 -15.55 -5.25
C GLU A 501 9.63 -15.92 -6.69
N SER A 502 8.81 -16.75 -7.34
CA SER A 502 8.96 -17.11 -8.75
C SER A 502 7.62 -17.09 -9.50
N TRP A 503 7.66 -16.72 -10.78
CA TRP A 503 6.52 -16.81 -11.70
C TRP A 503 6.30 -18.23 -12.25
N LYS A 504 7.21 -19.17 -11.99
CA LYS A 504 7.11 -20.54 -12.47
C LYS A 504 5.91 -21.28 -11.86
N SER A 505 5.37 -22.22 -12.62
CA SER A 505 4.29 -23.08 -12.15
C SER A 505 4.77 -23.96 -10.98
N GLN A 506 3.83 -24.53 -10.22
CA GLN A 506 4.20 -25.36 -9.07
C GLN A 506 5.01 -26.60 -9.51
N GLY A 507 4.63 -27.25 -10.62
CA GLY A 507 5.37 -28.40 -11.17
C GLY A 507 6.80 -28.04 -11.58
N GLU A 508 6.99 -26.95 -12.34
CA GLU A 508 8.32 -26.47 -12.71
C GLU A 508 9.17 -26.09 -11.48
N LEU A 509 8.56 -25.53 -10.44
CA LEU A 509 9.27 -25.20 -9.20
C LEU A 509 9.67 -26.45 -8.42
N ASP A 510 8.85 -27.49 -8.43
CA ASP A 510 9.15 -28.75 -7.77
C ASP A 510 10.28 -29.50 -8.52
N GLU A 511 10.30 -29.44 -9.86
CA GLU A 511 11.44 -29.90 -10.67
C GLU A 511 12.73 -29.12 -10.34
N LEU A 512 12.67 -27.78 -10.30
CA LEU A 512 13.84 -26.96 -9.95
C LEU A 512 14.34 -27.23 -8.53
N LYS A 513 13.45 -27.54 -7.59
CA LYS A 513 13.81 -27.95 -6.22
C LYS A 513 14.48 -29.31 -6.15
N GLN A 514 14.18 -30.21 -7.08
CA GLN A 514 14.87 -31.50 -7.19
C GLN A 514 16.27 -31.33 -7.79
N ILE A 515 16.39 -30.48 -8.82
CA ILE A 515 17.67 -30.23 -9.51
C ILE A 515 18.65 -29.45 -8.62
N ASP A 516 18.18 -28.42 -7.92
CA ASP A 516 19.02 -27.55 -7.08
C ASP A 516 18.30 -27.22 -5.76
N PRO A 517 18.31 -28.15 -4.79
CA PRO A 517 17.59 -27.98 -3.53
C PRO A 517 18.08 -26.77 -2.75
N GLU A 518 19.39 -26.51 -2.73
CA GLU A 518 19.98 -25.43 -1.93
C GLU A 518 19.46 -24.05 -2.34
N ASN A 519 19.31 -23.80 -3.65
CA ASN A 519 18.85 -22.50 -4.14
C ASN A 519 17.32 -22.35 -4.17
N TYR A 520 16.57 -23.44 -4.32
CA TYR A 520 15.12 -23.37 -4.56
C TYR A 520 14.24 -23.85 -3.39
N LYS A 521 14.79 -24.47 -2.33
CA LYS A 521 14.00 -25.01 -1.19
C LYS A 521 13.06 -23.99 -0.55
N SER A 522 13.51 -22.74 -0.39
CA SER A 522 12.74 -21.65 0.23
C SER A 522 11.92 -20.82 -0.76
N VAL A 523 12.02 -21.09 -2.07
CA VAL A 523 11.34 -20.33 -3.12
C VAL A 523 9.85 -20.67 -3.15
N LYS A 524 9.03 -19.62 -3.07
CA LYS A 524 7.57 -19.72 -3.13
C LYS A 524 7.11 -19.32 -4.52
N ARG A 525 6.08 -20.00 -5.03
CA ARG A 525 5.35 -19.51 -6.19
C ARG A 525 4.70 -18.17 -5.83
N LYS A 526 4.85 -17.18 -6.71
CA LYS A 526 4.06 -15.95 -6.64
C LYS A 526 2.60 -16.33 -6.90
N GLN A 527 1.83 -16.46 -5.81
CA GLN A 527 0.43 -16.86 -5.89
C GLN A 527 -0.37 -15.76 -6.57
N ASP A 528 -1.24 -16.16 -7.51
CA ASP A 528 -2.39 -15.36 -7.93
C ASP A 528 -3.22 -15.14 -6.67
N SER A 529 -2.96 -14.00 -6.02
CA SER A 529 -3.55 -13.69 -4.73
C SER A 529 -5.02 -13.40 -5.00
N GLU A 530 -5.92 -14.09 -4.31
CA GLU A 530 -7.35 -13.76 -4.31
C GLU A 530 -7.57 -12.44 -3.56
N LEU A 531 -7.05 -11.34 -4.11
CA LEU A 531 -7.00 -10.01 -3.50
C LEU A 531 -8.39 -9.55 -3.11
N GLY A 532 -9.40 -9.83 -3.94
CA GLY A 532 -10.80 -9.49 -3.63
C GLY A 532 -11.34 -10.21 -2.37
N GLY A 533 -10.96 -11.47 -2.12
CA GLY A 533 -11.30 -12.17 -0.89
C GLY A 533 -10.59 -11.56 0.32
N ILE A 534 -9.29 -11.30 0.19
CA ILE A 534 -8.48 -10.68 1.23
C ILE A 534 -9.04 -9.29 1.60
N TRP A 535 -9.30 -8.42 0.62
CA TRP A 535 -9.82 -7.07 0.85
C TRP A 535 -11.19 -7.10 1.53
N ARG A 536 -12.10 -7.99 1.11
CA ARG A 536 -13.41 -8.16 1.76
C ARG A 536 -13.26 -8.56 3.23
N ALA A 537 -12.38 -9.51 3.54
CA ALA A 537 -12.14 -9.92 4.93
C ALA A 537 -11.58 -8.77 5.78
N TYR A 538 -10.65 -7.98 5.24
CA TYR A 538 -10.10 -6.80 5.93
C TYR A 538 -11.14 -5.69 6.14
N LEU A 539 -11.96 -5.39 5.12
CA LEU A 539 -13.01 -4.38 5.22
C LEU A 539 -14.12 -4.80 6.19
N ARG A 540 -14.49 -6.09 6.24
CA ARG A 540 -15.47 -6.63 7.21
C ARG A 540 -15.03 -6.43 8.66
N ASN A 541 -13.72 -6.56 8.92
CA ASN A 541 -13.15 -6.39 10.26
C ASN A 541 -12.65 -4.94 10.52
N ALA A 542 -12.99 -3.99 9.65
CA ALA A 542 -12.63 -2.58 9.84
C ALA A 542 -13.68 -1.89 10.73
N GLY A 543 -13.22 -1.31 11.83
CA GLY A 543 -14.03 -0.50 12.73
C GLY A 543 -13.95 1.00 12.40
N ALA A 544 -14.75 1.79 13.11
CA ALA A 544 -14.75 3.25 12.96
C ALA A 544 -13.40 3.87 13.36
N LEU A 545 -12.76 3.36 14.42
CA LEU A 545 -11.48 3.84 15.00
C LEU A 545 -10.31 2.85 14.82
N GLY A 546 -10.50 1.83 13.99
CA GLY A 546 -9.52 0.80 13.68
C GLY A 546 -9.84 -0.54 14.34
N SER A 547 -9.17 -1.59 13.87
CA SER A 547 -9.41 -2.95 14.32
C SER A 547 -8.68 -3.28 15.61
N LYS A 548 -9.29 -4.13 16.45
CA LYS A 548 -8.62 -4.76 17.60
C LYS A 548 -7.72 -5.93 17.17
N LYS A 549 -7.77 -6.35 15.91
CA LYS A 549 -6.91 -7.41 15.34
C LYS A 549 -5.71 -6.78 14.63
N LYS A 550 -4.50 -7.29 14.89
CA LYS A 550 -3.27 -6.83 14.21
C LYS A 550 -3.16 -7.34 12.78
N THR A 551 -3.56 -8.59 12.55
CA THR A 551 -3.52 -9.30 11.26
C THR A 551 -4.69 -10.27 11.17
N LEU A 552 -5.10 -10.63 9.95
CA LEU A 552 -6.15 -11.62 9.71
C LEU A 552 -5.56 -12.93 9.15
N TYR A 553 -6.10 -14.05 9.65
CA TYR A 553 -5.83 -15.39 9.13
C TYR A 553 -6.82 -15.70 8.01
N ILE A 554 -6.36 -15.65 6.76
CA ILE A 554 -7.17 -15.81 5.56
C ILE A 554 -6.51 -16.85 4.66
N HIS A 555 -7.28 -17.82 4.14
CA HIS A 555 -6.78 -18.85 3.23
C HIS A 555 -5.60 -19.65 3.81
N GLY A 556 -5.70 -20.05 5.08
CA GLY A 556 -4.68 -20.88 5.74
C GLY A 556 -3.40 -20.17 6.16
N GLY A 557 -3.37 -18.82 6.18
CA GLY A 557 -2.21 -18.07 6.67
C GLY A 557 -2.51 -16.64 7.08
N ASN A 558 -1.59 -16.02 7.81
CA ASN A 558 -1.63 -14.58 8.08
C ASN A 558 -1.31 -13.82 6.79
N ARG A 559 -2.29 -13.12 6.24
CA ARG A 559 -2.16 -12.39 4.96
C ARG A 559 -2.27 -10.90 5.20
N ASN A 560 -1.40 -10.12 4.56
CA ASN A 560 -1.50 -8.67 4.52
C ASN A 560 -2.55 -8.24 3.48
N PRO A 561 -3.27 -7.11 3.66
CA PRO A 561 -4.23 -6.61 2.67
C PRO A 561 -3.62 -6.34 1.28
N GLN A 562 -2.30 -6.13 1.16
CA GLN A 562 -1.62 -5.78 -0.10
C GLN A 562 -2.21 -4.54 -0.82
N ASN A 563 -2.97 -3.72 -0.10
CA ASN A 563 -3.54 -2.46 -0.56
C ASN A 563 -3.43 -1.47 0.59
N HIS A 564 -2.82 -0.32 0.34
CA HIS A 564 -2.51 0.62 1.40
C HIS A 564 -3.76 1.36 1.94
N VAL A 565 -4.80 1.57 1.14
CA VAL A 565 -6.07 2.17 1.58
C VAL A 565 -6.80 1.22 2.51
N VAL A 566 -6.93 -0.06 2.11
CA VAL A 566 -7.51 -1.11 2.95
C VAL A 566 -6.72 -1.26 4.24
N SER A 567 -5.39 -1.15 4.16
CA SER A 567 -4.53 -1.19 5.35
C SER A 567 -4.79 -0.04 6.32
N ILE A 568 -4.93 1.21 5.83
CA ILE A 568 -5.27 2.36 6.67
C ILE A 568 -6.67 2.20 7.28
N LEU A 569 -7.67 1.82 6.47
CA LEU A 569 -9.05 1.58 6.94
C LEU A 569 -9.09 0.55 8.07
N PHE A 570 -8.38 -0.56 7.91
CA PHE A 570 -8.35 -1.62 8.92
C PHE A 570 -7.54 -1.21 10.17
N ARG A 571 -6.35 -0.63 10.00
CA ARG A 571 -5.45 -0.32 11.13
C ARG A 571 -5.89 0.89 11.94
N TYR A 572 -6.35 1.93 11.26
CA TYR A 572 -6.61 3.25 11.86
C TYR A 572 -8.08 3.63 11.87
N GLY A 573 -8.91 2.84 11.18
CA GLY A 573 -10.34 3.03 11.14
C GLY A 573 -10.81 3.80 9.92
N VAL A 574 -12.11 3.74 9.73
CA VAL A 574 -12.77 4.25 8.54
C VAL A 574 -12.69 5.77 8.47
N PHE A 575 -12.77 6.46 9.62
CA PHE A 575 -12.61 7.92 9.65
C PHE A 575 -11.22 8.37 9.18
N ALA A 576 -10.15 7.71 9.65
CA ALA A 576 -8.79 7.98 9.15
C ALA A 576 -8.71 7.70 7.64
N GLY A 577 -9.32 6.62 7.17
CA GLY A 577 -9.36 6.27 5.75
C GLY A 577 -10.06 7.29 4.85
N ILE A 578 -11.14 7.95 5.32
CA ILE A 578 -11.81 9.04 4.57
C ILE A 578 -10.83 10.20 4.31
N PHE A 579 -10.13 10.66 5.35
CA PHE A 579 -9.18 11.77 5.16
C PHE A 579 -7.97 11.33 4.35
N TYR A 580 -7.50 10.09 4.53
CA TYR A 580 -6.40 9.52 3.75
C TYR A 580 -6.71 9.44 2.26
N THR A 581 -7.86 8.85 1.89
CA THR A 581 -8.31 8.80 0.50
C THR A 581 -8.56 10.20 -0.06
N GLY A 582 -9.07 11.11 0.78
CA GLY A 582 -9.12 12.53 0.53
C GLY A 582 -7.75 13.16 0.24
N LEU A 583 -6.65 12.73 0.87
CA LEU A 583 -5.29 13.17 0.53
C LEU A 583 -4.83 12.59 -0.81
N LEU A 584 -5.07 11.29 -1.06
CA LEU A 584 -4.65 10.61 -2.29
C LEU A 584 -5.29 11.17 -3.56
N ILE A 585 -6.62 11.35 -3.57
CA ILE A 585 -7.38 11.94 -4.70
C ILE A 585 -6.78 13.28 -5.12
N LEU A 586 -6.32 13.98 -4.11
CA LEU A 586 -6.13 15.40 -4.13
C LEU A 586 -4.63 15.54 -4.56
N ALA A 587 -3.71 14.72 -4.03
CA ALA A 587 -2.36 14.54 -4.56
C ALA A 587 -2.37 14.10 -6.04
N ALA A 588 -3.22 13.13 -6.41
CA ALA A 588 -3.38 12.70 -7.81
C ALA A 588 -3.93 13.82 -8.71
N GLY A 589 -4.95 14.55 -8.26
CA GLY A 589 -5.53 15.67 -9.00
C GLY A 589 -4.51 16.78 -9.25
N ARG A 590 -3.64 17.07 -8.28
CA ARG A 590 -2.54 18.02 -8.42
C ARG A 590 -1.45 17.52 -9.35
N ALA A 591 -1.01 16.29 -9.15
CA ALA A 591 -0.04 15.64 -10.02
C ALA A 591 -0.51 15.74 -11.48
N PHE A 592 -1.80 15.51 -11.74
CA PHE A 592 -2.40 15.65 -13.07
C PHE A 592 -2.45 17.10 -13.60
N VAL A 593 -2.65 18.11 -12.73
CA VAL A 593 -2.53 19.52 -13.13
C VAL A 593 -1.11 19.85 -13.57
N ILE A 594 -0.09 19.45 -12.79
CA ILE A 594 1.33 19.63 -13.14
C ILE A 594 1.65 18.84 -14.42
N PHE A 595 1.06 17.66 -14.58
CA PHE A 595 1.16 16.83 -15.79
C PHE A 595 0.62 17.53 -17.04
N ARG A 596 -0.38 18.41 -16.90
CA ARG A 596 -0.94 19.20 -18.01
C ARG A 596 -0.26 20.56 -18.20
N GLY A 597 0.43 21.07 -17.18
CA GLY A 597 1.12 22.37 -17.21
C GLY A 597 2.26 22.40 -18.23
N LYS A 598 2.46 23.55 -18.90
CA LYS A 598 3.53 23.73 -19.90
C LYS A 598 4.91 23.91 -19.27
N LYS A 599 4.99 24.57 -18.11
CA LYS A 599 6.21 24.73 -17.32
C LYS A 599 6.21 23.67 -16.22
N CYS A 600 7.33 22.97 -16.06
CA CYS A 600 7.53 22.03 -14.97
C CYS A 600 9.03 21.97 -14.72
N SER A 601 9.46 21.88 -13.47
CA SER A 601 10.87 21.64 -13.13
C SER A 601 11.18 20.14 -13.16
N LYS A 602 12.47 19.79 -13.17
CA LYS A 602 12.89 18.39 -13.10
C LYS A 602 12.49 17.71 -11.80
N THR A 603 12.50 18.47 -10.69
CA THR A 603 12.12 17.98 -9.36
C THR A 603 10.63 17.72 -9.31
N GLU A 604 9.82 18.64 -9.84
CA GLU A 604 8.37 18.48 -9.94
C GLU A 604 8.00 17.27 -10.79
N LEU A 605 8.65 17.09 -11.95
CA LEU A 605 8.36 15.96 -12.84
C LEU A 605 8.63 14.61 -12.15
N ALA A 606 9.78 14.47 -11.48
CA ALA A 606 10.12 13.27 -10.73
C ALA A 606 9.14 13.04 -9.56
N TYR A 607 8.79 14.10 -8.84
CA TYR A 607 7.84 14.05 -7.74
C TYR A 607 6.43 13.65 -8.18
N VAL A 608 5.97 14.13 -9.34
CA VAL A 608 4.69 13.72 -9.93
C VAL A 608 4.68 12.23 -10.24
N GLY A 609 5.77 11.70 -10.83
CA GLY A 609 5.92 10.26 -11.03
C GLY A 609 5.82 9.49 -9.71
N CYS A 610 6.58 9.91 -8.69
CA CYS A 610 6.57 9.29 -7.36
C CYS A 610 5.18 9.34 -6.70
N SER A 611 4.48 10.47 -6.81
CA SER A 611 3.16 10.67 -6.20
C SER A 611 2.08 9.82 -6.86
N LEU A 612 2.05 9.77 -8.19
CA LEU A 612 1.11 8.91 -8.92
C LEU A 612 1.41 7.43 -8.68
N ALA A 613 2.69 7.05 -8.60
CA ALA A 613 3.05 5.68 -8.23
C ALA A 613 2.60 5.36 -6.80
N PHE A 614 2.80 6.26 -5.83
CA PHE A 614 2.32 6.05 -4.46
C PHE A 614 0.80 5.82 -4.42
N VAL A 615 0.04 6.59 -5.20
CA VAL A 615 -1.42 6.45 -5.30
C VAL A 615 -1.83 5.13 -5.99
N PHE A 616 -1.30 4.85 -7.18
CA PHE A 616 -1.79 3.73 -8.00
C PHE A 616 -1.12 2.39 -7.71
N VAL A 617 0.20 2.37 -7.53
CA VAL A 617 0.92 1.16 -7.10
C VAL A 617 0.52 0.80 -5.67
N GLY A 618 0.21 1.80 -4.84
CA GLY A 618 -0.34 1.62 -3.48
C GLY A 618 -1.66 0.84 -3.43
N MET A 619 -2.43 0.82 -4.53
CA MET A 619 -3.66 0.01 -4.61
C MET A 619 -3.38 -1.48 -4.82
N ALA A 620 -2.22 -1.82 -5.39
CA ALA A 620 -1.81 -3.20 -5.68
C ALA A 620 -0.71 -3.71 -4.74
N THR A 621 -0.11 -2.84 -3.92
CA THR A 621 0.94 -3.18 -2.97
C THR A 621 0.83 -2.29 -1.74
N GLU A 622 1.10 -2.84 -0.55
CA GLU A 622 1.10 -2.03 0.66
C GLU A 622 2.35 -1.14 0.73
N LEU A 623 2.17 0.15 0.48
CA LEU A 623 3.21 1.18 0.62
C LEU A 623 3.16 1.94 1.95
N GLU A 624 2.10 1.76 2.75
CA GLU A 624 1.94 2.38 4.07
C GLU A 624 2.75 1.65 5.15
N LYS A 625 4.07 1.77 5.03
CA LYS A 625 5.07 1.28 5.97
C LYS A 625 5.98 2.47 6.33
N PRO A 626 5.69 3.18 7.44
CA PRO A 626 6.41 4.40 7.82
C PRO A 626 7.92 4.22 7.80
N PHE A 627 8.62 5.07 7.04
CA PHE A 627 10.08 5.04 6.91
C PHE A 627 10.69 3.69 6.47
N LEU A 628 9.94 2.81 5.80
CA LEU A 628 10.55 1.62 5.19
C LEU A 628 11.05 1.87 3.77
N LEU A 629 10.26 2.60 2.96
CA LEU A 629 10.55 2.83 1.54
C LEU A 629 10.72 4.33 1.25
N PRO A 630 11.70 4.73 0.42
CA PRO A 630 11.89 6.13 0.06
C PRO A 630 10.65 6.80 -0.55
N VAL A 631 9.83 6.06 -1.31
CA VAL A 631 8.60 6.60 -1.91
C VAL A 631 7.63 7.16 -0.87
N TRP A 632 7.56 6.55 0.32
CA TRP A 632 6.69 6.99 1.41
C TRP A 632 7.18 8.34 1.94
N VAL A 633 8.49 8.49 2.16
CA VAL A 633 9.10 9.75 2.59
C VAL A 633 8.89 10.84 1.54
N ILE A 634 9.14 10.53 0.27
CA ILE A 634 8.95 11.48 -0.85
C ILE A 634 7.50 11.95 -0.93
N PHE A 635 6.53 11.03 -0.88
CA PHE A 635 5.10 11.37 -0.96
C PHE A 635 4.71 12.32 0.17
N TYR A 636 4.96 11.93 1.42
CA TYR A 636 4.52 12.71 2.57
C TYR A 636 5.28 14.04 2.72
N LEU A 637 6.59 14.07 2.50
CA LEU A 637 7.34 15.33 2.49
C LEU A 637 6.96 16.22 1.30
N GLY A 638 6.64 15.62 0.16
CA GLY A 638 6.19 16.36 -1.02
C GLY A 638 4.90 17.14 -0.80
N LEU A 639 3.95 16.63 0.01
CA LEU A 639 2.73 17.36 0.38
C LEU A 639 3.03 18.74 1.00
N GLY A 640 4.13 18.87 1.75
CA GLY A 640 4.59 20.13 2.32
C GLY A 640 5.25 21.06 1.29
N ALA A 641 6.02 20.50 0.35
CA ALA A 641 6.67 21.25 -0.72
C ALA A 641 5.69 21.77 -1.79
N GLU A 642 4.62 21.02 -2.06
CA GLU A 642 3.54 21.39 -2.99
C GLU A 642 2.80 22.68 -2.62
N GLY A 643 2.88 23.12 -1.36
CA GLY A 643 2.32 24.41 -0.91
C GLY A 643 3.07 25.64 -1.46
N VAL A 644 4.27 25.46 -2.01
CA VAL A 644 5.14 26.53 -2.52
C VAL A 644 5.09 26.62 -4.05
N VAL A 645 5.03 25.49 -4.75
CA VAL A 645 5.17 25.39 -6.23
C VAL A 645 4.01 25.98 -7.04
N LEU A 646 2.77 25.93 -6.53
CA LEU A 646 1.60 26.46 -7.25
C LEU A 646 1.55 28.00 -7.31
N ARG A 647 2.51 28.71 -6.71
CA ARG A 647 2.55 30.18 -6.69
C ARG A 647 3.05 30.80 -8.00
N ASP A 648 3.84 30.06 -8.79
CA ASP A 648 4.54 30.64 -9.95
C ASP A 648 3.91 30.29 -11.31
N GLN A 649 2.78 29.56 -11.30
CA GLN A 649 2.10 29.12 -12.54
C GLN A 649 0.67 29.64 -12.72
N PHE A 650 0.20 30.50 -11.81
CA PHE A 650 -1.11 31.14 -11.91
C PHE A 650 -1.05 32.61 -11.53
#